data_AF-A0A379SWA4-F1
#
_entry.id   AF-A0A379SWA4-F1
#
_cell.length_a   1.000
_cell.length_b   1.000
_cell.length_c   1.000
_cell.angle_alpha   90.00
_cell.angle_beta   90.00
_cell.angle_gamma   90.00
#
_symmetry.space_group_name_H-M   'P 1'
#
loop_
_entity.id
_entity.type
_entity.pdbx_description
1 polymer ?
#
loop_
_entity_poly.entity_id
_entity_poly.type
_entity_poly.pdbx_seq_one_letter_code
_entity_poly.pdbx_strand_id
1 'polypeptide(L)'
;MRLCDRDIEAWLDEGRLSITPRPPVERINGATVDVRLGNKFRTFRGHTAAFIDLSGPKDEVSAALDRVMSDEIVLPDGEAFYLHPGELALAVTYESVTLPPDLVGWLDGRSSLARLGLMVHVTAHRIDPGWSGCIVLEFYNSGKLPLALRPGMLIGALSFEPLSGRRRGLITAVRMPNIAISRALLPAGLIKTESYSAQYSRSIEGSMRRFLTTLMILLVVLVAGFSALVLLVNPNDFRAYMVQQVAARSGYQLQLDGPLRWHVWPQLSILSGRMTLTAQGASEPLVRADNMRLDVALWPLLSHQLHVKQVMLKGGVIQLTPQTEAVRSDDAPIAPKDNTLPDVAEDRGWSFDIRSLRVADSVLVFQHENDEQVTVRDIHLDMEQDAEHRGTFDFSGRVNRDQRDLSLSFNGTVDASDYPHNLTAGIEQLRWQLQGADLPAQGIEGQGQFQAQWQEAQKRLSFNYLNLTANDSSLTGHVQVTMAERPEWQIDLQSARLNLDNLLPHHNTVAQTNGAASQVQNTLPLTRPVIAARVDAPPYQGLQSFTAAISLRADSVRWRGMDFTQVSTKMINQAGLLDINELQGKLADGQLSLPGTLDARTTSPRVIFHPRLNDVEIGTILTAFHYPINLTGKMSLAGDFSGVDIDAEAFRHSWKGKAHVDMSNTRLEGMNFQQLVQQAVERSGGDAQQSQDNMDNATRLDRFTTNLTLNKGTLTLDDMVGQSSMLALTGSGTLDLVEQNCDTQFNLRVLAAGAAIAISLPS
;
A
#
# COMPACT_ATOMS: atom_id res chain seq x y z
N MET A 1 6.60 -25.54 -22.48
CA MET A 1 5.45 -26.13 -23.23
C MET A 1 4.70 -27.04 -22.28
N ARG A 2 3.40 -26.85 -22.05
CA ARG A 2 2.58 -27.76 -21.22
C ARG A 2 1.74 -28.68 -22.09
N LEU A 3 1.50 -29.91 -21.62
CA LEU A 3 0.56 -30.83 -22.27
C LEU A 3 -0.86 -30.28 -22.15
N CYS A 4 -1.61 -30.24 -23.25
CA CYS A 4 -3.04 -29.96 -23.20
C CYS A 4 -3.79 -31.20 -22.67
N ASP A 5 -5.04 -31.03 -22.24
CA ASP A 5 -5.91 -32.09 -21.74
C ASP A 5 -5.90 -33.36 -22.62
N ARG A 6 -6.09 -33.21 -23.93
CA ARG A 6 -6.05 -34.33 -24.89
C ARG A 6 -4.71 -35.06 -24.90
N ASP A 7 -3.60 -34.33 -24.79
CA ASP A 7 -2.27 -34.94 -24.76
C ASP A 7 -2.02 -35.64 -23.42
N ILE A 8 -2.55 -35.10 -22.31
CA ILE A 8 -2.49 -35.75 -21.01
C ILE A 8 -3.25 -37.09 -21.06
N GLU A 9 -4.45 -37.11 -21.63
CA GLU A 9 -5.23 -38.34 -21.83
C GLU A 9 -4.48 -39.36 -22.68
N ALA A 10 -3.89 -38.93 -23.80
CA ALA A 10 -3.09 -39.79 -24.67
C ALA A 10 -1.89 -40.40 -23.92
N TRP A 11 -1.16 -39.61 -23.12
CA TRP A 11 -0.02 -40.12 -22.35
C TRP A 11 -0.43 -41.10 -21.24
N LEU A 12 -1.63 -40.94 -20.67
CA LEU A 12 -2.23 -41.89 -19.73
C LEU A 12 -2.65 -43.19 -20.43
N ASP A 13 -3.26 -43.10 -21.61
CA ASP A 13 -3.68 -44.26 -22.41
C ASP A 13 -2.49 -45.08 -22.92
N GLU A 14 -1.41 -44.39 -23.33
CA GLU A 14 -0.15 -45.02 -23.75
C GLU A 14 0.67 -45.59 -22.58
N GLY A 15 0.28 -45.32 -21.33
CA GLY A 15 1.01 -45.75 -20.14
C GLY A 15 2.37 -45.06 -19.95
N ARG A 16 2.62 -43.94 -20.64
CA ARG A 16 3.83 -43.13 -20.48
C ARG A 16 3.82 -42.32 -19.19
N LEU A 17 2.65 -41.76 -18.88
CA LEU A 17 2.30 -41.13 -17.60
C LEU A 17 1.31 -42.06 -16.89
N SER A 18 1.42 -42.22 -15.57
CA SER A 18 0.41 -42.93 -14.79
C SER A 18 -0.04 -42.11 -13.60
N ILE A 19 -1.35 -42.01 -13.40
CA ILE A 19 -1.98 -41.44 -12.22
C ILE A 19 -2.94 -42.50 -11.69
N THR A 20 -2.75 -42.95 -10.45
CA THR A 20 -3.49 -44.07 -9.86
C THR A 20 -4.12 -43.65 -8.53
N PRO A 21 -5.46 -43.71 -8.38
CA PRO A 21 -6.44 -44.03 -9.42
C PRO A 21 -6.51 -42.94 -10.50
N ARG A 22 -6.76 -43.34 -11.75
CA ARG A 22 -6.89 -42.41 -12.87
C ARG A 22 -8.08 -41.47 -12.64
N PRO A 23 -7.90 -40.14 -12.66
CA PRO A 23 -9.01 -39.20 -12.57
C PRO A 23 -9.93 -39.36 -13.78
N PRO A 24 -11.26 -39.20 -13.61
CA PRO A 24 -12.19 -39.24 -14.72
C PRO A 24 -12.03 -37.98 -15.59
N VAL A 25 -12.59 -37.99 -16.81
CA VAL A 25 -12.41 -36.95 -17.82
C VAL A 25 -12.80 -35.56 -17.29
N GLU A 26 -13.80 -35.46 -16.41
CA GLU A 26 -14.23 -34.17 -15.83
C GLU A 26 -13.17 -33.52 -14.93
N ARG A 27 -12.09 -34.25 -14.59
CA ARG A 27 -10.94 -33.77 -13.82
C ARG A 27 -9.72 -33.48 -14.67
N ILE A 28 -9.80 -33.69 -16.00
CA ILE A 28 -8.73 -33.41 -16.95
C ILE A 28 -9.25 -32.34 -17.92
N ASN A 29 -8.75 -31.11 -17.80
CA ASN A 29 -9.22 -30.01 -18.62
C ASN A 29 -8.13 -28.94 -18.82
N GLY A 30 -8.15 -28.29 -19.98
CA GLY A 30 -7.21 -27.24 -20.34
C GLY A 30 -5.78 -27.76 -20.48
N ALA A 31 -5.00 -27.65 -19.42
CA ALA A 31 -3.60 -28.12 -19.35
C ALA A 31 -3.26 -28.79 -18.01
N THR A 32 -4.28 -29.27 -17.29
CA THR A 32 -4.17 -29.71 -15.90
C THR A 32 -5.03 -30.93 -15.58
N VAL A 33 -4.60 -31.69 -14.56
CA VAL A 33 -5.37 -32.77 -13.93
C VAL A 33 -5.61 -32.42 -12.46
N ASP A 34 -6.87 -32.33 -12.03
CA ASP A 34 -7.20 -32.14 -10.62
C ASP A 34 -6.81 -33.38 -9.79
N VAL A 35 -6.20 -33.15 -8.63
CA VAL A 35 -5.86 -34.19 -7.64
C VAL A 35 -6.65 -34.03 -6.35
N ARG A 36 -6.83 -35.15 -5.63
CA ARG A 36 -7.60 -35.21 -4.39
C ARG A 36 -6.70 -35.32 -3.16
N LEU A 37 -7.23 -34.90 -2.03
CA LEU A 37 -6.60 -35.06 -0.72
C LEU A 37 -6.70 -36.51 -0.24
N GLY A 38 -5.58 -37.11 0.19
CA GLY A 38 -5.56 -38.38 0.92
C GLY A 38 -6.01 -38.24 2.38
N ASN A 39 -5.95 -39.31 3.15
CA ASN A 39 -6.43 -39.33 4.55
C ASN A 39 -5.33 -39.34 5.61
N LYS A 40 -4.09 -39.03 5.23
CA LYS A 40 -2.92 -39.10 6.11
C LYS A 40 -2.31 -37.72 6.31
N PHE A 41 -2.08 -37.34 7.56
CA PHE A 41 -1.56 -36.03 7.95
C PHE A 41 -0.44 -36.15 9.00
N ARG A 42 0.41 -35.13 9.11
CA ARG A 42 1.32 -34.94 10.25
C ARG A 42 1.35 -33.48 10.68
N THR A 43 1.52 -33.26 11.97
CA THR A 43 1.71 -31.94 12.60
C THR A 43 3.08 -31.84 13.27
N PHE A 44 3.40 -30.67 13.82
CA PHE A 44 4.69 -30.38 14.44
C PHE A 44 4.54 -30.12 15.95
N ARG A 45 5.36 -30.80 16.75
CA ARG A 45 5.47 -30.68 18.21
C ARG A 45 6.60 -29.71 18.56
N GLY A 46 6.38 -28.42 18.30
CA GLY A 46 7.41 -27.38 18.42
C GLY A 46 8.04 -27.26 19.82
N HIS A 47 7.33 -27.63 20.89
CA HIS A 47 7.88 -27.61 22.25
C HIS A 47 8.99 -28.64 22.52
N THR A 48 9.21 -29.62 21.63
CA THR A 48 10.18 -30.71 21.84
C THR A 48 11.59 -30.39 21.37
N ALA A 49 11.78 -29.32 20.60
CA ALA A 49 13.08 -28.85 20.14
C ALA A 49 13.06 -27.34 19.94
N ALA A 50 14.10 -26.64 20.39
CA ALA A 50 14.21 -25.20 20.20
C ALA A 50 14.36 -24.79 18.73
N PHE A 51 15.00 -25.64 17.91
CA PHE A 51 15.20 -25.45 16.47
C PHE A 51 15.61 -26.78 15.81
N ILE A 52 15.68 -26.79 14.47
CA ILE A 52 16.24 -27.88 13.67
C ILE A 52 17.40 -27.30 12.84
N ASP A 53 18.63 -27.73 13.09
CA ASP A 53 19.79 -27.33 12.25
C ASP A 53 19.82 -28.18 10.98
N LEU A 54 19.33 -27.65 9.86
CA LEU A 54 19.25 -28.39 8.61
C LEU A 54 20.63 -28.81 8.03
N SER A 55 21.71 -28.16 8.48
CA SER A 55 23.09 -28.42 8.01
C SER A 55 24.00 -29.01 9.09
N GLY A 56 23.42 -29.33 10.25
CA GLY A 56 24.14 -29.86 11.40
C GLY A 56 24.52 -31.34 11.26
N PRO A 57 25.07 -31.94 12.33
CA PRO A 57 25.41 -33.35 12.34
C PRO A 57 24.19 -34.22 12.06
N LYS A 58 24.30 -35.12 11.07
CA LYS A 58 23.18 -35.92 10.54
C LYS A 58 22.34 -36.62 11.64
N ASP A 59 23.00 -37.16 12.66
CA ASP A 59 22.33 -37.86 13.76
C ASP A 59 21.54 -36.92 14.66
N GLU A 60 22.04 -35.69 14.88
CA GLU A 60 21.34 -34.65 15.65
C GLU A 60 20.12 -34.12 14.90
N VAL A 61 20.26 -33.89 13.58
CA VAL A 61 19.14 -33.49 12.71
C VAL A 61 18.07 -34.57 12.70
N SER A 62 18.47 -35.84 12.56
CA SER A 62 17.56 -36.98 12.64
C SER A 62 16.79 -36.98 13.96
N ALA A 63 17.49 -36.92 15.08
CA ALA A 63 16.88 -36.97 16.40
C ALA A 63 15.99 -35.75 16.70
N ALA A 64 16.29 -34.58 16.14
CA ALA A 64 15.42 -33.41 16.23
C ALA A 64 14.14 -33.60 15.40
N LEU A 65 14.26 -34.08 14.17
CA LEU A 65 13.12 -34.38 13.29
C LEU A 65 12.20 -35.45 13.89
N ASP A 66 12.76 -36.53 14.45
CA ASP A 66 12.00 -37.58 15.13
C ASP A 66 11.17 -37.05 16.31
N ARG A 67 11.71 -36.06 17.04
CA ARG A 67 11.02 -35.41 18.17
C ARG A 67 9.91 -34.47 17.72
N VAL A 68 10.19 -33.61 16.73
CA VAL A 68 9.25 -32.57 16.32
C VAL A 68 8.11 -33.08 15.47
N MET A 69 8.26 -34.18 14.73
CA MET A 69 7.15 -34.69 13.92
C MET A 69 6.14 -35.44 14.79
N SER A 70 4.85 -35.19 14.59
CA SER A 70 3.80 -36.06 15.15
C SER A 70 3.87 -37.45 14.53
N ASP A 71 3.23 -38.43 15.18
CA ASP A 71 2.86 -39.67 14.50
C ASP A 71 1.92 -39.38 13.32
N GLU A 72 1.82 -40.33 12.38
CA GLU A 72 0.89 -40.19 11.24
C GLU A 72 -0.55 -40.20 11.74
N ILE A 73 -1.29 -39.14 11.44
CA ILE A 73 -2.71 -39.00 11.71
C ILE A 73 -3.45 -39.59 10.52
N VAL A 74 -4.20 -40.67 10.73
CA VAL A 74 -5.05 -41.29 9.70
C VAL A 74 -6.50 -40.95 10.01
N LEU A 75 -7.15 -40.16 9.15
CA LEU A 75 -8.55 -39.79 9.34
C LEU A 75 -9.50 -40.91 8.91
N PRO A 76 -10.48 -41.28 9.75
CA PRO A 76 -11.63 -42.08 9.35
C PRO A 76 -12.51 -41.38 8.32
N ASP A 77 -13.34 -42.17 7.63
CA ASP A 77 -14.33 -41.66 6.69
C ASP A 77 -15.32 -40.73 7.39
N GLY A 78 -15.54 -39.55 6.83
CA GLY A 78 -16.47 -38.56 7.39
C GLY A 78 -15.85 -37.63 8.44
N GLU A 79 -14.58 -37.80 8.82
CA GLU A 79 -13.85 -36.84 9.65
C GLU A 79 -13.16 -35.75 8.83
N ALA A 80 -12.75 -34.67 9.50
CA ALA A 80 -12.06 -33.54 8.90
C ALA A 80 -10.80 -33.19 9.69
N PHE A 81 -9.74 -32.83 8.97
CA PHE A 81 -8.55 -32.22 9.54
C PHE A 81 -8.77 -30.70 9.61
N TYR A 82 -8.78 -30.13 10.80
CA TYR A 82 -8.96 -28.69 10.98
C TYR A 82 -7.61 -27.98 10.93
N LEU A 83 -7.31 -27.34 9.82
CA LEU A 83 -6.09 -26.55 9.66
C LEU A 83 -6.34 -25.11 10.11
N HIS A 84 -5.81 -24.75 11.28
CA HIS A 84 -5.94 -23.40 11.85
C HIS A 84 -5.04 -22.37 11.14
N PRO A 85 -5.40 -21.07 11.16
CA PRO A 85 -4.54 -20.01 10.65
C PRO A 85 -3.14 -20.02 11.28
N GLY A 86 -2.10 -19.89 10.46
CA GLY A 86 -0.70 -19.89 10.89
C GLY A 86 -0.09 -21.29 11.09
N GLU A 87 -0.88 -22.36 10.98
CA GLU A 87 -0.38 -23.73 11.17
C GLU A 87 0.15 -24.34 9.86
N LEU A 88 1.27 -25.06 9.99
CA LEU A 88 1.82 -25.92 8.94
C LEU A 88 1.44 -27.38 9.23
N ALA A 89 0.91 -28.09 8.24
CA ALA A 89 0.67 -29.52 8.33
C ALA A 89 1.11 -30.23 7.07
N LEU A 90 1.64 -31.45 7.21
CA LEU A 90 1.92 -32.31 6.07
C LEU A 90 0.68 -33.14 5.75
N ALA A 91 0.42 -33.34 4.48
CA ALA A 91 -0.59 -34.27 3.98
C ALA A 91 -0.08 -34.98 2.73
N VAL A 92 -0.95 -35.71 2.04
CA VAL A 92 -0.60 -36.42 0.81
C VAL A 92 -1.75 -36.40 -0.18
N THR A 93 -1.43 -36.45 -1.47
CA THR A 93 -2.44 -36.71 -2.51
C THR A 93 -3.03 -38.10 -2.36
N TYR A 94 -4.29 -38.25 -2.75
CA TYR A 94 -4.94 -39.55 -2.87
C TYR A 94 -4.34 -40.35 -4.04
N GLU A 95 -4.06 -39.65 -5.15
CA GLU A 95 -3.43 -40.24 -6.32
C GLU A 95 -1.92 -40.45 -6.13
N SER A 96 -1.43 -41.58 -6.64
CA SER A 96 -0.02 -41.84 -6.92
C SER A 96 0.31 -41.47 -8.37
N VAL A 97 1.39 -40.73 -8.59
CA VAL A 97 1.81 -40.26 -9.92
C VAL A 97 3.13 -40.89 -10.31
N THR A 98 3.24 -41.39 -11.54
CA THR A 98 4.48 -41.90 -12.13
C THR A 98 4.81 -41.15 -13.42
N LEU A 99 5.97 -40.48 -13.44
CA LEU A 99 6.44 -39.69 -14.58
C LEU A 99 7.55 -40.44 -15.34
N PRO A 100 7.57 -40.36 -16.68
CA PRO A 100 8.69 -40.89 -17.46
C PRO A 100 9.94 -39.99 -17.33
N PRO A 101 11.14 -40.46 -17.73
CA PRO A 101 12.40 -39.70 -17.59
C PRO A 101 12.51 -38.42 -18.43
N ASP A 102 11.54 -38.15 -19.30
CA ASP A 102 11.46 -37.02 -20.23
C ASP A 102 10.30 -36.05 -19.92
N LEU A 103 9.66 -36.17 -18.76
CA LEU A 103 8.54 -35.32 -18.35
C LEU A 103 8.73 -34.82 -16.92
N VAL A 104 8.49 -33.54 -16.69
CA VAL A 104 8.43 -32.95 -15.34
C VAL A 104 6.98 -32.55 -15.04
N GLY A 105 6.54 -32.80 -13.80
CA GLY A 105 5.23 -32.38 -13.30
C GLY A 105 5.36 -31.16 -12.39
N TRP A 106 4.28 -30.40 -12.29
CA TRP A 106 4.19 -29.23 -11.42
C TRP A 106 2.87 -29.30 -10.66
N LEU A 107 2.94 -29.14 -9.34
CA LEU A 107 1.79 -29.08 -8.45
C LEU A 107 1.36 -27.63 -8.27
N ASP A 108 0.07 -27.38 -8.49
CA ASP A 108 -0.55 -26.08 -8.30
C ASP A 108 -1.69 -26.18 -7.28
N GLY A 109 -1.89 -25.13 -6.49
CA GLY A 109 -3.09 -24.97 -5.68
C GLY A 109 -4.31 -24.60 -6.52
N ARG A 110 -5.51 -24.74 -5.96
CA ARG A 110 -6.75 -24.30 -6.63
C ARG A 110 -7.05 -22.85 -6.26
N SER A 111 -7.44 -22.02 -7.24
CA SER A 111 -7.77 -20.60 -6.99
C SER A 111 -8.88 -20.44 -5.93
N SER A 112 -9.87 -21.34 -5.90
CA SER A 112 -10.93 -21.32 -4.89
C SER A 112 -10.41 -21.52 -3.46
N LEU A 113 -9.35 -22.30 -3.27
CA LEU A 113 -8.72 -22.57 -1.98
C LEU A 113 -7.71 -21.48 -1.61
N ALA A 114 -6.96 -20.98 -2.59
CA ALA A 114 -6.03 -19.87 -2.40
C ALA A 114 -6.75 -18.59 -1.93
N ARG A 115 -7.98 -18.33 -2.41
CA ARG A 115 -8.82 -17.21 -1.95
C ARG A 115 -9.26 -17.34 -0.49
N LEU A 116 -9.18 -18.53 0.11
CA LEU A 116 -9.42 -18.77 1.53
C LEU A 116 -8.12 -18.82 2.35
N GLY A 117 -6.97 -18.58 1.71
CA GLY A 117 -5.65 -18.60 2.33
C GLY A 117 -5.01 -19.99 2.43
N LEU A 118 -5.53 -21.03 1.76
CA LEU A 118 -4.89 -22.34 1.76
C LEU A 118 -3.77 -22.42 0.73
N MET A 119 -2.53 -22.52 1.20
CA MET A 119 -1.37 -22.91 0.41
C MET A 119 -1.23 -24.43 0.46
N VAL A 120 -0.91 -25.09 -0.66
CA VAL A 120 -0.84 -26.56 -0.77
C VAL A 120 0.58 -27.13 -0.87
N HIS A 121 1.56 -26.25 -1.01
CA HIS A 121 2.98 -26.54 -0.97
C HIS A 121 3.72 -25.30 -0.45
N VAL A 122 4.94 -25.47 0.08
CA VAL A 122 5.81 -24.36 0.50
C VAL A 122 7.00 -24.30 -0.46
N THR A 123 6.83 -23.57 -1.56
CA THR A 123 7.81 -23.32 -2.64
C THR A 123 8.45 -24.55 -3.33
N ALA A 124 8.12 -25.78 -2.93
CA ALA A 124 8.62 -27.03 -3.49
C ALA A 124 7.52 -27.81 -4.26
N HIS A 125 7.16 -27.33 -5.45
CA HIS A 125 6.05 -27.90 -6.23
C HIS A 125 6.43 -28.74 -7.45
N ARG A 126 7.73 -28.99 -7.66
CA ARG A 126 8.23 -29.73 -8.83
C ARG A 126 8.20 -31.23 -8.56
N ILE A 127 7.64 -31.98 -9.50
CA ILE A 127 7.62 -33.45 -9.52
C ILE A 127 8.63 -33.91 -10.58
N ASP A 128 9.75 -34.46 -10.12
CA ASP A 128 10.90 -34.72 -11.00
C ASP A 128 10.65 -35.87 -12.00
N PRO A 129 11.34 -35.86 -13.16
CA PRO A 129 11.28 -36.97 -14.11
C PRO A 129 11.74 -38.29 -13.49
N GLY A 130 10.98 -39.36 -13.74
CA GLY A 130 11.17 -40.68 -13.12
C GLY A 130 10.50 -40.86 -11.76
N TRP A 131 9.85 -39.82 -11.21
CA TRP A 131 9.10 -39.91 -9.96
C TRP A 131 8.03 -41.01 -10.02
N SER A 132 7.78 -41.72 -8.91
CA SER A 132 6.70 -42.70 -8.79
C SER A 132 6.20 -42.80 -7.35
N GLY A 133 5.06 -42.16 -7.05
CA GLY A 133 4.46 -42.20 -5.71
C GLY A 133 3.40 -41.12 -5.49
N CYS A 134 2.72 -41.18 -4.34
CA CYS A 134 1.86 -40.09 -3.89
C CYS A 134 2.69 -38.85 -3.55
N ILE A 135 2.14 -37.66 -3.79
CA ILE A 135 2.81 -36.39 -3.61
C ILE A 135 2.51 -35.89 -2.19
N VAL A 136 3.56 -35.56 -1.43
CA VAL A 136 3.42 -34.92 -0.13
C VAL A 136 3.01 -33.46 -0.35
N LEU A 137 2.09 -32.98 0.48
CA LEU A 137 1.58 -31.61 0.46
C LEU A 137 2.00 -30.91 1.74
N GLU A 138 2.49 -29.68 1.64
CA GLU A 138 2.79 -28.83 2.79
C GLU A 138 1.71 -27.76 2.92
N PHE A 139 0.66 -28.06 3.70
CA PHE A 139 -0.43 -27.10 3.89
C PHE A 139 -0.05 -26.00 4.86
N TYR A 140 -0.29 -24.76 4.44
CA TYR A 140 -0.24 -23.60 5.31
C TYR A 140 -1.50 -22.78 5.14
N ASN A 141 -2.15 -22.43 6.26
CA ASN A 141 -3.33 -21.56 6.25
C ASN A 141 -2.91 -20.11 6.54
N SER A 142 -2.80 -19.30 5.49
CA SER A 142 -2.57 -17.85 5.60
C SER A 142 -3.86 -17.03 5.75
N GLY A 143 -5.02 -17.70 5.80
CA GLY A 143 -6.35 -17.10 5.96
C GLY A 143 -6.64 -16.68 7.40
N LYS A 144 -7.90 -16.36 7.68
CA LYS A 144 -8.37 -15.90 9.00
C LYS A 144 -9.24 -16.91 9.75
N LEU A 145 -9.66 -17.99 9.09
CA LEU A 145 -10.56 -18.99 9.64
C LEU A 145 -9.92 -20.39 9.55
N PRO A 146 -10.18 -21.28 10.52
CA PRO A 146 -9.83 -22.69 10.39
C PRO A 146 -10.52 -23.33 9.18
N LEU A 147 -9.77 -24.12 8.41
CA LEU A 147 -10.28 -24.82 7.23
C LEU A 147 -10.44 -26.31 7.55
N ALA A 148 -11.65 -26.83 7.36
CA ALA A 148 -11.93 -28.26 7.50
C ALA A 148 -11.55 -28.99 6.21
N LEU A 149 -10.43 -29.71 6.23
CA LEU A 149 -9.91 -30.49 5.10
C LEU A 149 -10.38 -31.94 5.21
N ARG A 150 -11.12 -32.42 4.22
CA ARG A 150 -11.72 -33.77 4.22
C ARG A 150 -11.06 -34.65 3.17
N PRO A 151 -10.75 -35.92 3.48
CA PRO A 151 -10.24 -36.86 2.48
C PRO A 151 -11.16 -36.94 1.26
N GLY A 152 -10.57 -37.01 0.07
CA GLY A 152 -11.27 -37.05 -1.21
C GLY A 152 -11.65 -35.69 -1.81
N MET A 153 -11.52 -34.58 -1.07
CA MET A 153 -11.76 -33.25 -1.64
C MET A 153 -10.73 -32.91 -2.73
N LEU A 154 -11.13 -32.13 -3.74
CA LEU A 154 -10.18 -31.59 -4.71
C LEU A 154 -9.27 -30.56 -4.06
N ILE A 155 -7.97 -30.82 -4.13
CA ILE A 155 -6.99 -30.09 -3.32
C ILE A 155 -5.98 -29.30 -4.15
N GLY A 156 -5.64 -29.80 -5.33
CA GLY A 156 -4.67 -29.17 -6.23
C GLY A 156 -4.88 -29.63 -7.67
N ALA A 157 -4.00 -29.17 -8.54
CA ALA A 157 -3.94 -29.57 -9.93
C ALA A 157 -2.50 -29.89 -10.33
N LEU A 158 -2.32 -30.82 -11.26
CA LEU A 158 -1.04 -31.17 -11.84
C LEU A 158 -0.98 -30.74 -13.29
N SER A 159 0.12 -30.09 -13.65
CA SER A 159 0.44 -29.74 -15.03
C SER A 159 1.76 -30.38 -15.45
N PHE A 160 1.88 -30.80 -16.71
CA PHE A 160 3.02 -31.60 -17.18
C PHE A 160 3.76 -30.90 -18.32
N GLU A 161 5.09 -30.97 -18.30
CA GLU A 161 5.98 -30.31 -19.25
C GLU A 161 7.04 -31.28 -19.80
N PRO A 162 7.09 -31.50 -21.12
CA PRO A 162 8.15 -32.27 -21.75
C PRO A 162 9.51 -31.60 -21.56
N LEU A 163 10.53 -32.41 -21.26
CA LEU A 163 11.92 -31.96 -21.24
C LEU A 163 12.52 -31.93 -22.65
N SER A 164 13.61 -31.18 -22.82
CA SER A 164 14.38 -31.16 -24.07
C SER A 164 15.04 -32.51 -24.41
N GLY A 165 15.13 -33.42 -23.44
CA GLY A 165 15.63 -34.78 -23.63
C GLY A 165 15.45 -35.65 -22.39
N ARG A 166 15.77 -36.94 -22.49
CA ARG A 166 15.71 -37.88 -21.36
C ARG A 166 16.76 -37.57 -20.30
N ARG A 167 16.34 -37.50 -19.04
CA ARG A 167 17.23 -37.36 -17.88
C ARG A 167 18.13 -38.59 -17.70
N ARG A 168 19.41 -38.38 -17.38
CA ARG A 168 20.33 -39.45 -16.91
C ARG A 168 20.27 -39.54 -15.38
N GLY A 169 19.68 -40.61 -14.84
CA GLY A 169 19.56 -40.89 -13.40
C GLY A 169 18.09 -40.92 -12.92
N LEU A 170 17.71 -41.99 -12.21
CA LEU A 170 16.36 -42.17 -11.64
C LEU A 170 16.28 -41.60 -10.22
N ILE A 171 15.21 -40.86 -9.92
CA ILE A 171 14.75 -40.60 -8.55
C ILE A 171 13.57 -41.53 -8.30
N THR A 172 13.67 -42.44 -7.34
CA THR A 172 12.52 -43.21 -6.84
C THR A 172 11.89 -42.43 -5.68
N ALA A 173 10.56 -42.39 -5.58
CA ALA A 173 9.88 -41.58 -4.57
C ALA A 173 10.30 -41.94 -3.14
N VAL A 174 10.37 -40.90 -2.32
CA VAL A 174 10.48 -41.02 -0.86
C VAL A 174 9.09 -41.39 -0.34
N ARG A 175 8.97 -42.54 0.34
CA ARG A 175 7.76 -42.91 1.11
C ARG A 175 7.44 -41.75 2.07
N MET A 176 6.17 -41.47 2.38
CA MET A 176 5.83 -40.61 3.53
C MET A 176 6.76 -40.97 4.69
N PRO A 177 7.57 -40.03 5.19
CA PRO A 177 8.63 -40.40 6.10
C PRO A 177 8.00 -41.00 7.35
N ASN A 178 8.14 -42.32 7.53
CA ASN A 178 8.51 -42.81 8.85
C ASN A 178 9.90 -42.21 9.04
N ILE A 179 9.99 -41.15 9.83
CA ILE A 179 11.30 -40.77 10.34
C ILE A 179 11.67 -41.88 11.32
N ALA A 180 12.35 -42.86 10.73
CA ALA A 180 13.10 -43.92 11.35
C ALA A 180 14.32 -44.01 10.44
N ILE A 181 15.30 -43.16 10.70
CA ILE A 181 16.56 -43.17 9.99
C ILE A 181 17.32 -44.41 10.44
N SER A 182 17.13 -45.53 9.74
CA SER A 182 18.18 -46.55 9.61
C SER A 182 17.94 -47.47 8.41
N ARG A 183 19.07 -47.83 7.77
CA ARG A 183 19.29 -48.83 6.71
C ARG A 183 18.92 -48.45 5.28
N ALA A 184 19.93 -47.96 4.56
CA ALA A 184 20.49 -48.71 3.43
C ALA A 184 21.87 -48.15 3.07
N LEU A 185 22.93 -48.78 3.57
CA LEU A 185 24.27 -48.67 3.00
C LEU A 185 25.05 -49.95 3.31
N LEU A 186 25.74 -50.43 2.25
CA LEU A 186 26.88 -51.37 2.18
C LEU A 186 26.57 -52.85 1.78
N PRO A 187 27.53 -53.59 1.17
CA PRO A 187 28.13 -53.36 -0.18
C PRO A 187 28.42 -54.69 -0.96
N ALA A 188 28.82 -54.60 -2.23
CA ALA A 188 29.70 -55.52 -3.04
C ALA A 188 29.29 -55.42 -4.53
N GLY A 189 30.15 -55.38 -5.55
CA GLY A 189 31.61 -55.45 -5.68
C GLY A 189 31.98 -55.31 -7.17
N LEU A 190 33.26 -54.98 -7.42
CA LEU A 190 34.09 -55.20 -8.62
C LEU A 190 33.43 -55.64 -9.95
N ILE A 191 33.74 -54.93 -11.05
CA ILE A 191 34.26 -55.49 -12.32
C ILE A 191 35.09 -54.40 -13.04
N LYS A 192 36.17 -54.87 -13.66
CA LYS A 192 37.27 -54.18 -14.37
C LYS A 192 36.89 -53.73 -15.80
N THR A 193 37.64 -52.71 -16.26
CA THR A 193 38.15 -52.41 -17.63
C THR A 193 37.20 -52.45 -18.83
N GLU A 194 37.16 -51.36 -19.61
CA GLU A 194 37.83 -51.34 -20.92
C GLU A 194 37.87 -49.93 -21.53
N SER A 195 39.03 -49.63 -22.10
CA SER A 195 39.38 -48.47 -22.90
C SER A 195 38.84 -48.59 -24.33
N TYR A 196 38.28 -47.53 -24.89
CA TYR A 196 38.16 -47.35 -26.34
C TYR A 196 38.57 -45.93 -26.74
N SER A 197 39.61 -45.88 -27.55
CA SER A 197 40.14 -44.75 -28.30
C SER A 197 39.33 -44.49 -29.57
N ALA A 198 39.10 -43.23 -29.93
CA ALA A 198 39.12 -42.69 -31.30
C ALA A 198 38.96 -41.15 -31.19
N GLN A 199 40.02 -40.36 -31.28
CA GLN A 199 40.69 -39.90 -32.51
C GLN A 199 39.81 -38.99 -33.36
N TYR A 200 39.96 -37.67 -33.20
CA TYR A 200 39.85 -36.72 -34.32
C TYR A 200 40.66 -35.44 -34.06
N SER A 201 41.44 -35.07 -35.08
CA SER A 201 41.95 -33.73 -35.38
C SER A 201 43.13 -33.15 -34.57
N ARG A 202 44.34 -33.45 -35.08
CA ARG A 202 45.54 -32.60 -34.98
C ARG A 202 45.23 -31.19 -35.52
N SER A 203 45.70 -30.16 -34.80
CA SER A 203 46.43 -28.98 -35.34
C SER A 203 46.37 -27.74 -34.41
N ILE A 204 46.61 -27.86 -33.09
CA ILE A 204 47.11 -26.75 -32.24
C ILE A 204 47.98 -27.35 -31.10
N GLU A 205 48.95 -28.20 -31.40
CA GLU A 205 49.59 -29.05 -30.36
C GLU A 205 50.75 -28.40 -29.58
N GLY A 206 51.26 -27.24 -30.01
CA GLY A 206 52.32 -26.50 -29.30
C GLY A 206 51.82 -25.38 -28.38
N SER A 207 50.92 -24.54 -28.88
CA SER A 207 50.43 -23.35 -28.14
C SER A 207 49.23 -23.63 -27.23
N MET A 208 48.27 -24.48 -27.63
CA MET A 208 47.09 -24.77 -26.81
C MET A 208 47.45 -25.58 -25.56
N ARG A 209 48.42 -26.50 -25.69
CA ARG A 209 48.89 -27.32 -24.57
C ARG A 209 49.57 -26.44 -23.53
N ARG A 210 50.51 -25.57 -23.94
CA ARG A 210 51.17 -24.59 -23.07
C ARG A 210 50.18 -23.60 -22.47
N PHE A 211 49.23 -23.09 -23.24
CA PHE A 211 48.18 -22.21 -22.74
C PHE A 211 47.30 -22.89 -21.69
N LEU A 212 46.87 -24.14 -21.93
CA LEU A 212 46.10 -24.93 -20.98
C LEU A 212 46.91 -25.32 -19.75
N THR A 213 48.20 -25.66 -19.87
CA THR A 213 49.05 -25.90 -18.68
C THR A 213 49.29 -24.61 -17.91
N THR A 214 49.54 -23.47 -18.57
CA THR A 214 49.68 -22.19 -17.87
C THR A 214 48.38 -21.77 -17.20
N LEU A 215 47.22 -22.02 -17.83
CA LEU A 215 45.90 -21.77 -17.24
C LEU A 215 45.63 -22.72 -16.06
N MET A 216 45.99 -24.00 -16.17
CA MET A 216 45.88 -24.97 -15.07
C MET A 216 46.83 -24.64 -13.92
N ILE A 217 48.07 -24.24 -14.21
CA ILE A 217 49.03 -23.81 -13.19
C ILE A 217 48.52 -22.53 -12.53
N LEU A 218 48.02 -21.55 -13.30
CA LEU A 218 47.44 -20.33 -12.76
C LEU A 218 46.20 -20.64 -11.91
N LEU A 219 45.32 -21.54 -12.35
CA LEU A 219 44.16 -22.00 -11.60
C LEU A 219 44.59 -22.69 -10.30
N VAL A 220 45.59 -23.59 -10.36
CA VAL A 220 46.12 -24.29 -9.19
C VAL A 220 46.80 -23.31 -8.23
N VAL A 221 47.57 -22.34 -8.71
CA VAL A 221 48.19 -21.28 -7.91
C VAL A 221 47.12 -20.40 -7.27
N LEU A 222 46.06 -20.09 -7.99
CA LEU A 222 44.94 -19.27 -7.51
C LEU A 222 44.12 -20.04 -6.46
N VAL A 223 43.81 -21.31 -6.70
CA VAL A 223 43.15 -22.21 -5.73
C VAL A 223 44.03 -22.43 -4.50
N ALA A 224 45.34 -22.65 -4.67
CA ALA A 224 46.29 -22.81 -3.58
C ALA A 224 46.45 -21.51 -2.78
N GLY A 225 46.51 -20.36 -3.44
CA GLY A 225 46.56 -19.04 -2.82
C GLY A 225 45.31 -18.74 -2.01
N PHE A 226 44.12 -19.02 -2.55
CA PHE A 226 42.86 -18.90 -1.80
C PHE A 226 42.76 -19.90 -0.65
N SER A 227 43.21 -21.14 -0.85
CA SER A 227 43.25 -22.15 0.21
C SER A 227 44.20 -21.74 1.34
N ALA A 228 45.37 -21.20 1.01
CA ALA A 228 46.32 -20.66 1.97
C ALA A 228 45.73 -19.46 2.73
N LEU A 229 45.08 -18.52 2.03
CA LEU A 229 44.40 -17.37 2.66
C LEU A 229 43.36 -17.83 3.69
N VAL A 230 42.49 -18.79 3.33
CA VAL A 230 41.45 -19.33 4.22
C VAL A 230 42.06 -20.07 5.43
N LEU A 231 43.23 -20.68 5.28
CA LEU A 231 43.93 -21.39 6.36
C LEU A 231 44.74 -20.46 7.27
N LEU A 232 45.29 -19.37 6.74
CA LEU A 232 46.16 -18.42 7.47
C LEU A 232 45.37 -17.35 8.22
N VAL A 233 44.19 -16.97 7.73
CA VAL A 233 43.39 -15.88 8.30
C VAL A 233 42.05 -16.42 8.81
N ASN A 234 41.90 -16.56 10.13
CA ASN A 234 40.65 -17.01 10.72
C ASN A 234 39.64 -15.84 10.76
N PRO A 235 38.46 -15.97 10.11
CA PRO A 235 37.49 -14.87 10.08
C PRO A 235 36.92 -14.56 11.48
N ASN A 236 37.01 -15.48 12.43
CA ASN A 236 36.53 -15.27 13.79
C ASN A 236 37.41 -14.33 14.63
N ASP A 237 38.66 -14.12 14.24
CA ASP A 237 39.56 -13.15 14.90
C ASP A 237 39.03 -11.72 14.73
N PHE A 238 38.31 -11.45 13.63
CA PHE A 238 37.70 -10.14 13.38
C PHE A 238 36.41 -9.89 14.15
N ARG A 239 35.79 -10.91 14.77
CA ARG A 239 34.51 -10.74 15.47
C ARG A 239 34.61 -9.70 16.58
N ALA A 240 35.57 -9.89 17.49
CA ALA A 240 35.75 -9.00 18.65
C ALA A 240 36.03 -7.57 18.18
N TYR A 241 36.85 -7.43 17.14
CA TYR A 241 37.17 -6.15 16.53
C TYR A 241 35.92 -5.45 15.97
N MET A 242 35.08 -6.13 15.18
CA MET A 242 33.83 -5.55 14.63
C MET A 242 32.88 -5.12 15.74
N VAL A 243 32.66 -5.98 16.75
CA VAL A 243 31.76 -5.68 17.87
C VAL A 243 32.23 -4.43 18.62
N GLN A 244 33.53 -4.32 18.89
CA GLN A 244 34.11 -3.17 19.58
C GLN A 244 34.00 -1.88 18.76
N GLN A 245 34.25 -1.94 17.45
CA GLN A 245 34.16 -0.76 16.58
C GLN A 245 32.73 -0.27 16.41
N VAL A 246 31.76 -1.18 16.24
CA VAL A 246 30.35 -0.80 16.17
C VAL A 246 29.91 -0.14 17.47
N ALA A 247 30.27 -0.72 18.63
CA ALA A 247 29.97 -0.10 19.92
C ALA A 247 30.61 1.29 20.09
N ALA A 248 31.89 1.43 19.74
CA ALA A 248 32.62 2.68 19.90
C ALA A 248 32.11 3.82 19.00
N ARG A 249 31.71 3.52 17.75
CA ARG A 249 31.31 4.53 16.76
C ARG A 249 29.82 4.84 16.77
N SER A 250 28.99 3.81 16.98
CA SER A 250 27.53 3.93 16.85
C SER A 250 26.80 3.97 18.20
N GLY A 251 27.46 3.54 19.29
CA GLY A 251 26.82 3.34 20.59
C GLY A 251 25.96 2.07 20.68
N TYR A 252 25.84 1.29 19.60
CA TYR A 252 25.07 0.05 19.57
C TYR A 252 25.93 -1.18 19.85
N GLN A 253 25.35 -2.13 20.58
CA GLN A 253 25.97 -3.43 20.82
C GLN A 253 25.63 -4.38 19.68
N LEU A 254 26.64 -4.74 18.90
CA LEU A 254 26.54 -5.78 17.87
C LEU A 254 26.77 -7.16 18.51
N GLN A 255 25.84 -8.08 18.30
CA GLN A 255 26.02 -9.49 18.62
C GLN A 255 25.93 -10.31 17.33
N LEU A 256 26.90 -11.20 17.13
CA LEU A 256 26.99 -12.10 15.98
C LEU A 256 26.92 -13.55 16.48
N ASP A 257 25.87 -14.27 16.11
CA ASP A 257 25.63 -15.64 16.54
C ASP A 257 26.29 -16.65 15.58
N GLY A 258 26.91 -17.69 16.15
CA GLY A 258 27.62 -18.72 15.39
C GLY A 258 28.96 -18.25 14.79
N PRO A 259 29.74 -19.14 14.14
CA PRO A 259 31.05 -18.82 13.58
C PRO A 259 30.96 -17.98 12.30
N LEU A 260 31.90 -17.05 12.13
CA LEU A 260 32.10 -16.34 10.87
C LEU A 260 32.73 -17.27 9.84
N ARG A 261 32.30 -17.18 8.58
CA ARG A 261 32.76 -18.05 7.48
C ARG A 261 33.27 -17.22 6.31
N TRP A 262 34.34 -17.70 5.67
CA TRP A 262 34.80 -17.13 4.41
C TRP A 262 33.94 -17.59 3.23
N HIS A 263 33.69 -16.66 2.31
CA HIS A 263 33.14 -16.91 1.00
C HIS A 263 34.04 -16.24 -0.04
N VAL A 264 34.58 -16.99 -0.98
CA VAL A 264 35.75 -16.56 -1.78
C VAL A 264 35.43 -16.31 -3.26
N TRP A 265 34.21 -16.59 -3.70
CA TRP A 265 33.79 -16.47 -5.10
C TRP A 265 32.29 -16.13 -5.22
N PRO A 266 31.86 -15.13 -6.02
CA PRO A 266 32.64 -14.35 -6.99
C PRO A 266 33.49 -13.21 -6.41
N GLN A 267 33.30 -12.85 -5.14
CA GLN A 267 34.16 -11.89 -4.42
C GLN A 267 34.42 -12.35 -2.99
N LEU A 268 35.52 -11.89 -2.39
CA LEU A 268 35.91 -12.24 -1.03
C LEU A 268 34.97 -11.59 -0.02
N SER A 269 34.30 -12.40 0.78
CA SER A 269 33.27 -11.97 1.72
C SER A 269 33.33 -12.75 3.04
N ILE A 270 32.91 -12.11 4.12
CA ILE A 270 32.67 -12.72 5.42
C ILE A 270 31.16 -12.92 5.58
N LEU A 271 30.74 -14.16 5.79
CA LEU A 271 29.35 -14.52 6.09
C LEU A 271 29.19 -14.69 7.59
N SER A 272 28.19 -14.02 8.14
CA SER A 272 27.69 -14.22 9.49
C SER A 272 26.27 -14.78 9.43
N GLY A 273 25.91 -15.60 10.42
CA GLY A 273 24.54 -16.05 10.62
C GLY A 273 23.68 -14.94 11.22
N ARG A 274 22.90 -15.29 12.25
CA ARG A 274 22.05 -14.32 12.93
C ARG A 274 22.88 -13.22 13.58
N MET A 275 22.44 -11.98 13.38
CA MET A 275 23.01 -10.83 14.08
C MET A 275 21.92 -10.03 14.77
N THR A 276 22.29 -9.39 15.87
CA THR A 276 21.44 -8.39 16.53
C THR A 276 22.23 -7.12 16.80
N LEU A 277 21.55 -5.99 16.69
CA LEU A 277 22.06 -4.67 17.03
C LEU A 277 21.15 -4.08 18.09
N THR A 278 21.69 -3.83 19.28
CA THR A 278 20.90 -3.38 20.44
C THR A 278 21.39 -2.01 20.89
N ALA A 279 20.46 -1.06 21.06
CA ALA A 279 20.80 0.24 21.63
C ALA A 279 21.16 0.08 23.11
N GLN A 280 22.00 0.97 23.63
CA GLN A 280 22.39 0.90 25.04
C GLN A 280 21.15 1.02 25.95
N GLY A 281 20.97 0.05 26.86
CA GLY A 281 19.85 0.04 27.81
C GLY A 281 18.49 -0.38 27.24
N ALA A 282 18.39 -0.65 25.93
CA ALA A 282 17.15 -1.12 25.31
C ALA A 282 16.79 -2.53 25.76
N SER A 283 15.49 -2.80 25.89
CA SER A 283 14.96 -4.13 26.24
C SER A 283 14.89 -5.08 25.05
N GLU A 284 14.82 -4.54 23.82
CA GLU A 284 14.81 -5.30 22.58
C GLU A 284 15.87 -4.77 21.58
N PRO A 285 16.44 -5.64 20.72
CA PRO A 285 17.36 -5.22 19.67
C PRO A 285 16.61 -4.43 18.56
N LEU A 286 17.23 -3.34 18.14
CA LEU A 286 16.80 -2.47 17.04
C LEU A 286 16.81 -3.19 15.69
N VAL A 287 17.86 -3.97 15.43
CA VAL A 287 17.99 -4.74 14.18
C VAL A 287 18.24 -6.19 14.52
N ARG A 288 17.46 -7.08 13.90
CA ARG A 288 17.75 -8.52 13.83
C ARG A 288 17.91 -8.88 12.36
N ALA A 289 18.92 -9.65 11.98
CA ALA A 289 19.03 -10.13 10.60
C ALA A 289 19.44 -11.60 10.59
N ASP A 290 18.85 -12.38 9.68
CA ASP A 290 19.12 -13.81 9.57
C ASP A 290 20.52 -14.11 9.03
N ASN A 291 20.95 -13.30 8.07
CA ASN A 291 22.26 -13.41 7.44
C ASN A 291 22.83 -12.02 7.17
N MET A 292 24.11 -11.89 7.45
CA MET A 292 24.92 -10.73 7.07
C MET A 292 26.09 -11.20 6.21
N ARG A 293 26.33 -10.48 5.12
CA ARG A 293 27.49 -10.65 4.28
C ARG A 293 28.26 -9.34 4.23
N LEU A 294 29.55 -9.39 4.58
CA LEU A 294 30.47 -8.27 4.39
C LEU A 294 31.41 -8.60 3.24
N ASP A 295 31.34 -7.86 2.15
CA ASP A 295 32.32 -7.96 1.08
C ASP A 295 33.58 -7.17 1.48
N VAL A 296 34.75 -7.78 1.38
CA VAL A 296 35.99 -7.23 1.93
C VAL A 296 37.11 -7.18 0.89
N ALA A 297 38.02 -6.22 1.01
CA ALA A 297 39.18 -6.11 0.12
C ALA A 297 40.27 -7.14 0.48
N LEU A 298 40.85 -7.81 -0.53
CA LEU A 298 41.90 -8.83 -0.33
C LEU A 298 43.23 -8.24 0.19
N TRP A 299 43.73 -7.16 -0.42
CA TRP A 299 45.06 -6.63 -0.10
C TRP A 299 45.22 -6.13 1.35
N PRO A 300 44.27 -5.37 1.92
CA PRO A 300 44.35 -4.91 3.31
C PRO A 300 44.36 -6.07 4.33
N LEU A 301 43.73 -7.21 4.02
CA LEU A 301 43.68 -8.37 4.93
C LEU A 301 45.05 -8.97 5.20
N LEU A 302 45.97 -8.90 4.23
CA LEU A 302 47.37 -9.37 4.41
C LEU A 302 48.12 -8.51 5.45
N SER A 303 47.71 -7.26 5.61
CA SER A 303 48.25 -6.32 6.60
C SER A 303 47.42 -6.26 7.88
N HIS A 304 46.53 -7.24 8.10
CA HIS A 304 45.56 -7.25 9.20
C HIS A 304 44.69 -5.97 9.20
N GLN A 305 44.09 -5.61 8.07
CA GLN A 305 43.11 -4.52 7.94
C GLN A 305 41.85 -5.01 7.20
N LEU A 306 40.66 -4.67 7.70
CA LEU A 306 39.35 -5.04 7.17
C LEU A 306 38.75 -3.80 6.54
N HIS A 307 38.83 -3.74 5.22
CA HIS A 307 38.14 -2.73 4.43
C HIS A 307 36.85 -3.37 3.90
N VAL A 308 35.72 -2.97 4.48
CA VAL A 308 34.39 -3.43 4.08
C VAL A 308 33.96 -2.62 2.86
N LYS A 309 33.77 -3.28 1.72
CA LYS A 309 33.29 -2.67 0.48
C LYS A 309 31.77 -2.59 0.43
N GLN A 310 31.12 -3.62 0.94
CA GLN A 310 29.66 -3.72 0.90
C GLN A 310 29.18 -4.47 2.14
N VAL A 311 28.09 -3.98 2.73
CA VAL A 311 27.32 -4.71 3.73
C VAL A 311 26.02 -5.15 3.09
N MET A 312 25.74 -6.45 3.11
CA MET A 312 24.47 -7.01 2.67
C MET A 312 23.75 -7.65 3.85
N LEU A 313 22.52 -7.19 4.09
CA LEU A 313 21.60 -7.74 5.08
C LEU A 313 20.44 -8.40 4.35
N LYS A 314 20.15 -9.65 4.69
CA LYS A 314 19.00 -10.38 4.15
C LYS A 314 18.08 -10.83 5.29
N GLY A 315 16.78 -10.64 5.11
CA GLY A 315 15.79 -10.99 6.14
C GLY A 315 15.94 -10.13 7.40
N GLY A 316 16.30 -8.86 7.23
CA GLY A 316 16.43 -7.92 8.33
C GLY A 316 15.06 -7.55 8.89
N VAL A 317 14.89 -7.62 10.20
CA VAL A 317 13.79 -7.03 10.94
C VAL A 317 14.33 -5.82 11.69
N ILE A 318 13.99 -4.63 11.21
CA ILE A 318 14.32 -3.35 11.84
C ILE A 318 13.11 -2.94 12.67
N GLN A 319 13.30 -2.71 13.96
CA GLN A 319 12.25 -2.30 14.88
C GLN A 319 12.59 -0.92 15.42
N LEU A 320 11.75 0.06 15.09
CA LEU A 320 11.75 1.42 15.62
C LEU A 320 10.57 1.55 16.57
N THR A 321 10.75 1.05 17.80
CA THR A 321 9.72 1.01 18.85
C THR A 321 10.28 1.56 20.16
N PRO A 322 9.46 2.01 21.12
CA PRO A 322 9.95 2.52 22.41
C PRO A 322 10.85 1.52 23.16
N GLN A 323 10.65 0.21 22.97
CA GLN A 323 11.42 -0.87 23.59
C GLN A 323 12.84 -1.02 23.04
N THR A 324 13.06 -0.49 21.83
CA THR A 324 14.34 -0.53 21.09
C THR A 324 15.15 0.77 21.19
N GLU A 325 14.55 1.83 21.74
CA GLU A 325 15.23 3.11 21.96
C GLU A 325 16.30 3.01 23.05
N ALA A 326 17.34 3.83 22.94
CA ALA A 326 18.39 3.88 23.94
C ALA A 326 17.84 4.43 25.26
N VAL A 327 17.98 3.68 26.35
CA VAL A 327 17.60 4.13 27.69
C VAL A 327 18.81 4.84 28.31
N ARG A 328 18.68 6.14 28.55
CA ARG A 328 19.66 6.89 29.35
C ARG A 328 19.49 6.53 30.82
N SER A 329 20.56 6.19 31.51
CA SER A 329 20.55 6.08 32.98
C SER A 329 20.37 7.46 33.62
N ASP A 330 19.60 7.57 34.70
CA ASP A 330 19.33 8.83 35.41
C ASP A 330 20.61 9.57 35.87
N ASP A 331 21.71 8.84 36.09
CA ASP A 331 23.03 9.37 36.49
C ASP A 331 24.00 9.58 35.30
N ALA A 332 23.54 9.49 34.06
CA ALA A 332 24.40 9.70 32.89
C ALA A 332 24.85 11.18 32.81
N PRO A 333 26.15 11.47 32.67
CA PRO A 333 26.63 12.84 32.47
C PRO A 333 25.93 13.47 31.26
N ILE A 334 25.29 14.63 31.47
CA ILE A 334 24.77 15.43 30.36
C ILE A 334 25.98 16.01 29.64
N ALA A 335 26.31 15.47 28.46
CA ALA A 335 27.39 16.01 27.64
C ALA A 335 27.14 17.52 27.42
N PRO A 336 28.16 18.39 27.63
CA PRO A 336 28.05 19.79 27.27
C PRO A 336 27.62 19.90 25.81
N LYS A 337 26.59 20.71 25.53
CA LYS A 337 26.28 21.08 24.15
C LYS A 337 27.52 21.80 23.60
N ASP A 338 27.95 21.34 22.43
CA ASP A 338 29.11 21.78 21.66
C ASP A 338 30.48 21.28 22.15
N ASN A 339 31.00 20.24 21.50
CA ASN A 339 32.44 20.08 21.37
C ASN A 339 32.89 21.03 20.23
N THR A 340 33.39 22.21 20.59
CA THR A 340 33.85 23.26 19.64
C THR A 340 35.27 23.04 19.13
N LEU A 341 35.88 21.87 19.44
CA LEU A 341 37.16 21.48 18.90
C LEU A 341 36.91 20.58 17.68
N PRO A 342 37.56 20.83 16.52
CA PRO A 342 37.55 19.84 15.45
C PRO A 342 38.13 18.55 16.01
N ASP A 343 37.40 17.44 15.89
CA ASP A 343 37.94 16.12 16.16
C ASP A 343 39.17 15.95 15.27
N VAL A 344 40.34 16.17 15.85
CA VAL A 344 41.60 15.87 15.18
C VAL A 344 41.55 14.38 14.93
N ALA A 345 41.57 13.98 13.66
CA ALA A 345 41.66 12.58 13.27
C ALA A 345 42.91 11.98 13.92
N GLU A 346 42.75 11.33 15.07
CA GLU A 346 43.81 10.53 15.64
C GLU A 346 44.03 9.35 14.70
N ASP A 347 45.13 9.45 13.96
CA ASP A 347 45.69 8.43 13.09
C ASP A 347 46.15 7.21 13.93
N ARG A 348 45.18 6.46 14.47
CA ARG A 348 45.37 5.17 15.14
C ARG A 348 44.25 4.20 14.78
N GLY A 349 44.26 3.78 13.52
CA GLY A 349 43.65 2.53 13.07
C GLY A 349 42.36 2.67 12.25
N TRP A 350 42.15 1.67 11.39
CA TRP A 350 40.93 1.26 10.66
C TRP A 350 39.82 2.30 10.50
N SER A 351 39.60 2.76 9.26
CA SER A 351 38.39 3.50 8.87
C SER A 351 37.26 2.52 8.52
N PHE A 352 36.08 2.74 9.10
CA PHE A 352 34.84 2.06 8.71
C PHE A 352 34.09 3.01 7.77
N ASP A 353 34.23 2.78 6.47
CA ASP A 353 33.56 3.52 5.41
C ASP A 353 32.69 2.53 4.64
N ILE A 354 31.37 2.53 4.89
CA ILE A 354 30.44 1.65 4.17
C ILE A 354 30.21 2.28 2.80
N ARG A 355 31.03 1.86 1.84
CA ARG A 355 30.89 2.28 0.44
C ARG A 355 29.57 1.82 -0.18
N SER A 356 29.02 0.68 0.24
CA SER A 356 27.75 0.18 -0.27
C SER A 356 26.95 -0.58 0.79
N LEU A 357 25.64 -0.33 0.81
CA LEU A 357 24.68 -1.02 1.67
C LEU A 357 23.60 -1.65 0.79
N ARG A 358 23.39 -2.96 0.97
CA ARG A 358 22.28 -3.69 0.37
C ARG A 358 21.40 -4.29 1.45
N VAL A 359 20.11 -3.99 1.41
CA VAL A 359 19.09 -4.60 2.25
C VAL A 359 18.10 -5.31 1.35
N ALA A 360 17.83 -6.58 1.60
CA ALA A 360 16.91 -7.38 0.80
C ALA A 360 15.95 -8.18 1.69
N ASP A 361 14.73 -8.40 1.19
CA ASP A 361 13.68 -9.19 1.85
C ASP A 361 13.47 -8.78 3.32
N SER A 362 13.53 -7.48 3.60
CA SER A 362 13.54 -6.97 4.98
C SER A 362 12.21 -6.32 5.37
N VAL A 363 12.00 -6.21 6.67
CA VAL A 363 10.79 -5.66 7.29
C VAL A 363 11.21 -4.55 8.24
N LEU A 364 10.58 -3.39 8.10
CA LEU A 364 10.64 -2.30 9.06
C LEU A 364 9.33 -2.30 9.85
N VAL A 365 9.46 -2.30 11.16
CA VAL A 365 8.40 -2.11 12.11
C VAL A 365 8.63 -0.76 12.77
N PHE A 366 7.66 0.14 12.70
CA PHE A 366 7.72 1.44 13.35
C PHE A 366 6.50 1.62 14.25
N GLN A 367 6.73 2.09 15.48
CA GLN A 367 5.70 2.45 16.43
C GLN A 367 6.19 3.66 17.24
N HIS A 368 5.39 4.73 17.26
CA HIS A 368 5.67 5.89 18.10
C HIS A 368 4.79 5.85 19.35
N GLU A 369 5.40 5.87 20.54
CA GLU A 369 4.69 5.84 21.82
C GLU A 369 3.59 4.76 21.90
N ASN A 370 2.33 5.18 22.05
CA ASN A 370 1.14 4.34 22.16
C ASN A 370 0.35 4.22 20.84
N ASP A 371 0.94 4.64 19.71
CA ASP A 371 0.29 4.53 18.41
C ASP A 371 0.28 3.08 17.91
N GLU A 372 -0.51 2.83 16.87
CA GLU A 372 -0.54 1.55 16.17
C GLU A 372 0.78 1.30 15.43
N GLN A 373 1.24 0.06 15.48
CA GLN A 373 2.43 -0.38 14.78
C GLN A 373 2.22 -0.36 13.26
N VAL A 374 3.11 0.33 12.54
CA VAL A 374 3.17 0.36 11.08
C VAL A 374 4.27 -0.60 10.62
N THR A 375 3.93 -1.49 9.68
CA THR A 375 4.89 -2.44 9.12
C THR A 375 5.12 -2.15 7.64
N VAL A 376 6.37 -1.91 7.27
CA VAL A 376 6.84 -1.85 5.88
C VAL A 376 7.51 -3.19 5.58
N ARG A 377 7.05 -3.87 4.52
CA ARG A 377 7.52 -5.19 4.09
C ARG A 377 8.18 -5.09 2.73
N ASP A 378 8.82 -6.18 2.33
CA ASP A 378 9.45 -6.34 1.02
C ASP A 378 10.48 -5.23 0.74
N ILE A 379 11.17 -4.79 1.79
CA ILE A 379 12.15 -3.70 1.69
C ILE A 379 13.35 -4.18 0.89
N HIS A 380 13.59 -3.47 -0.20
CA HIS A 380 14.82 -3.53 -0.97
C HIS A 380 15.45 -2.14 -0.92
N LEU A 381 16.72 -2.08 -0.52
CA LEU A 381 17.52 -0.87 -0.53
C LEU A 381 18.89 -1.21 -1.11
N ASP A 382 19.28 -0.49 -2.14
CA ASP A 382 20.62 -0.49 -2.71
C ASP A 382 21.17 0.92 -2.58
N MET A 383 22.25 1.09 -1.81
CA MET A 383 22.91 2.38 -1.61
C MET A 383 24.41 2.25 -1.92
N GLU A 384 24.95 3.25 -2.59
CA GLU A 384 26.39 3.39 -2.86
C GLU A 384 26.84 4.81 -2.50
N GLN A 385 28.05 4.93 -1.95
CA GLN A 385 28.62 6.19 -1.48
C GLN A 385 30.11 6.29 -1.86
N ASP A 386 30.60 7.51 -2.09
CA ASP A 386 32.01 7.85 -2.28
C ASP A 386 32.69 8.27 -0.95
N ALA A 387 33.98 8.63 -1.05
CA ALA A 387 34.80 9.02 0.09
C ALA A 387 34.38 10.38 0.69
N GLU A 388 33.70 11.22 -0.10
CA GLU A 388 33.17 12.52 0.29
C GLU A 388 31.74 12.42 0.87
N HIS A 389 31.23 11.21 1.10
CA HIS A 389 29.88 10.94 1.61
C HIS A 389 28.76 11.37 0.66
N ARG A 390 29.02 11.35 -0.65
CA ARG A 390 28.00 11.51 -1.69
C ARG A 390 27.66 10.18 -2.30
N GLY A 391 26.39 9.96 -2.58
CA GLY A 391 25.93 8.65 -2.97
C GLY A 391 24.66 8.63 -3.79
N THR A 392 24.28 7.42 -4.18
CA THR A 392 23.01 7.10 -4.82
C THR A 392 22.29 6.07 -4.00
N PHE A 393 20.96 6.04 -4.12
CA PHE A 393 20.13 5.00 -3.53
C PHE A 393 18.99 4.61 -4.45
N ASP A 394 18.59 3.35 -4.35
CA ASP A 394 17.36 2.77 -4.92
C ASP A 394 16.63 2.05 -3.79
N PHE A 395 15.35 2.36 -3.62
CA PHE A 395 14.51 1.83 -2.57
C PHE A 395 13.19 1.34 -3.14
N SER A 396 12.70 0.22 -2.63
CA SER A 396 11.31 -0.18 -2.76
C SER A 396 10.78 -0.84 -1.50
N GLY A 397 9.48 -0.72 -1.27
CA GLY A 397 8.81 -1.35 -0.14
C GLY A 397 7.29 -1.27 -0.26
N ARG A 398 6.61 -2.02 0.61
CA ARG A 398 5.16 -2.08 0.67
C ARG A 398 4.65 -1.89 2.10
N VAL A 399 3.65 -1.04 2.28
CA VAL A 399 2.97 -0.84 3.55
C VAL A 399 1.55 -1.35 3.43
N ASN A 400 1.15 -2.23 4.34
CA ASN A 400 -0.23 -2.70 4.41
C ASN A 400 -0.83 -2.29 5.76
N ARG A 401 -1.89 -1.46 5.72
CA ARG A 401 -2.56 -0.96 6.92
C ARG A 401 -4.05 -0.69 6.64
N ASP A 402 -4.93 -1.11 7.54
CA ASP A 402 -6.39 -0.86 7.46
C ASP A 402 -7.04 -1.29 6.12
N GLN A 403 -6.65 -2.45 5.59
CA GLN A 403 -7.06 -2.91 4.25
C GLN A 403 -6.63 -1.97 3.10
N ARG A 404 -5.61 -1.14 3.32
CA ARG A 404 -4.95 -0.33 2.30
C ARG A 404 -3.55 -0.86 2.05
N ASP A 405 -3.19 -0.94 0.79
CA ASP A 405 -1.88 -1.36 0.32
C ASP A 405 -1.21 -0.20 -0.39
N LEU A 406 -0.07 0.25 0.14
CA LEU A 406 0.79 1.27 -0.43
C LEU A 406 2.06 0.59 -0.93
N SER A 407 2.25 0.55 -2.24
CA SER A 407 3.54 0.21 -2.84
C SER A 407 4.30 1.50 -3.15
N LEU A 408 5.57 1.57 -2.77
CA LEU A 408 6.43 2.74 -2.94
C LEU A 408 7.79 2.31 -3.50
N SER A 409 8.29 3.03 -4.49
CA SER A 409 9.67 2.89 -4.95
C SER A 409 10.25 4.26 -5.27
N PHE A 410 11.50 4.49 -4.88
CA PHE A 410 12.19 5.71 -5.25
C PHE A 410 13.69 5.51 -5.43
N ASN A 411 14.29 6.31 -6.31
CA ASN A 411 15.73 6.41 -6.45
C ASN A 411 16.19 7.87 -6.46
N GLY A 412 17.48 8.06 -6.20
CA GLY A 412 18.02 9.40 -6.10
C GLY A 412 19.47 9.45 -5.67
N THR A 413 19.87 10.68 -5.35
CA THR A 413 21.20 11.03 -4.85
C THR A 413 21.13 11.55 -3.42
N VAL A 414 22.18 11.33 -2.65
CA VAL A 414 22.33 11.89 -1.31
C VAL A 414 23.69 12.58 -1.20
N ASP A 415 23.71 13.78 -0.62
CA ASP A 415 24.92 14.49 -0.21
C ASP A 415 24.91 14.60 1.31
N ALA A 416 25.74 13.78 1.95
CA ALA A 416 25.97 13.76 3.38
C ALA A 416 27.37 14.30 3.77
N SER A 417 28.02 15.05 2.88
CA SER A 417 29.38 15.57 3.09
C SER A 417 29.52 16.52 4.28
N ASP A 418 28.42 17.16 4.71
CA ASP A 418 28.33 18.07 5.86
C ASP A 418 27.38 17.53 6.95
N TYR A 419 27.15 16.22 7.00
CA TYR A 419 26.39 15.61 8.08
C TYR A 419 27.15 15.74 9.42
N PRO A 420 26.50 16.11 10.54
CA PRO A 420 25.06 16.21 10.76
C PRO A 420 24.43 17.59 10.47
N HIS A 421 25.22 18.62 10.14
CA HIS A 421 24.73 19.99 9.99
C HIS A 421 23.75 20.13 8.82
N ASN A 422 24.07 19.53 7.68
CA ASN A 422 23.27 19.57 6.47
C ASN A 422 23.27 18.20 5.77
N LEU A 423 22.09 17.73 5.39
CA LEU A 423 21.90 16.52 4.60
C LEU A 423 20.93 16.82 3.47
N THR A 424 21.34 16.60 2.23
CA THR A 424 20.50 16.84 1.05
C THR A 424 20.27 15.53 0.32
N ALA A 425 19.03 15.25 -0.07
CA ALA A 425 18.67 14.09 -0.88
C ALA A 425 17.82 14.53 -2.07
N GLY A 426 18.27 14.24 -3.30
CA GLY A 426 17.51 14.47 -4.52
C GLY A 426 16.79 13.20 -4.94
N ILE A 427 15.46 13.17 -4.82
CA ILE A 427 14.61 12.09 -5.33
C ILE A 427 14.30 12.38 -6.80
N GLU A 428 14.88 11.56 -7.68
CA GLU A 428 14.80 11.75 -9.13
C GLU A 428 13.59 11.01 -9.72
N GLN A 429 13.30 9.82 -9.21
CA GLN A 429 12.13 9.04 -9.59
C GLN A 429 11.46 8.48 -8.35
N LEU A 430 10.30 9.02 -8.02
CA LEU A 430 9.35 8.46 -7.07
C LEU A 430 8.22 7.79 -7.86
N ARG A 431 7.81 6.60 -7.45
CA ARG A 431 6.55 5.97 -7.87
C ARG A 431 5.82 5.42 -6.67
N TRP A 432 4.51 5.60 -6.65
CA TRP A 432 3.67 5.12 -5.58
C TRP A 432 2.32 4.67 -6.10
N GLN A 433 1.75 3.67 -5.44
CA GLN A 433 0.43 3.14 -5.74
C GLN A 433 -0.26 2.78 -4.44
N LEU A 434 -1.44 3.35 -4.24
CA LEU A 434 -2.26 3.19 -3.06
C LEU A 434 -3.62 2.62 -3.47
N GLN A 435 -3.97 1.46 -2.91
CA GLN A 435 -5.24 0.78 -3.19
C GLN A 435 -5.87 0.28 -1.89
N GLY A 436 -7.18 0.07 -1.89
CA GLY A 436 -7.88 -0.54 -0.76
C GLY A 436 -9.03 0.29 -0.22
N ALA A 437 -9.30 0.15 1.07
CA ALA A 437 -10.47 0.75 1.70
C ALA A 437 -10.46 2.29 1.72
N ASP A 438 -11.66 2.89 1.66
CA ASP A 438 -11.89 4.35 1.68
C ASP A 438 -11.12 5.15 0.61
N LEU A 439 -10.85 4.52 -0.54
CA LEU A 439 -10.19 5.11 -1.70
C LEU A 439 -11.10 5.02 -2.95
N PRO A 440 -10.84 5.83 -3.99
CA PRO A 440 -11.49 5.66 -5.30
C PRO A 440 -11.33 4.23 -5.83
N ALA A 441 -12.31 3.74 -6.59
CA ALA A 441 -12.32 2.35 -7.08
C ALA A 441 -11.08 2.00 -7.93
N GLN A 442 -10.54 2.96 -8.68
CA GLN A 442 -9.29 2.80 -9.44
C GLN A 442 -8.02 2.82 -8.57
N GLY A 443 -8.11 3.11 -7.28
CA GLY A 443 -6.98 3.44 -6.42
C GLY A 443 -6.38 4.81 -6.75
N ILE A 444 -5.20 5.07 -6.19
CA ILE A 444 -4.44 6.29 -6.48
C ILE A 444 -3.02 5.87 -6.83
N GLU A 445 -2.57 6.24 -8.02
CA GLU A 445 -1.19 6.01 -8.47
C GLU A 445 -0.53 7.31 -8.88
N GLY A 446 0.79 7.38 -8.71
CA GLY A 446 1.50 8.62 -8.95
C GLY A 446 2.99 8.43 -9.10
N GLN A 447 3.61 9.50 -9.59
CA GLN A 447 5.06 9.59 -9.73
C GLN A 447 5.52 10.98 -9.33
N GLY A 448 6.82 11.16 -9.13
CA GLY A 448 7.33 12.50 -8.88
C GLY A 448 8.82 12.58 -8.64
N GLN A 449 9.24 13.78 -8.30
CA GLN A 449 10.60 14.14 -7.95
C GLN A 449 10.58 15.30 -6.97
N PHE A 450 11.58 15.37 -6.10
CA PHE A 450 11.76 16.47 -5.16
C PHE A 450 13.16 16.42 -4.56
N GLN A 451 13.61 17.52 -3.95
CA GLN A 451 14.82 17.55 -3.14
C GLN A 451 14.44 17.73 -1.68
N ALA A 452 14.81 16.77 -0.83
CA ALA A 452 14.73 16.91 0.62
C ALA A 452 16.04 17.51 1.17
N GLN A 453 15.93 18.39 2.16
CA GLN A 453 17.07 18.95 2.86
C GLN A 453 16.79 19.02 4.37
N TRP A 454 17.67 18.41 5.16
CA TRP A 454 17.69 18.53 6.61
C TRP A 454 18.74 19.54 7.06
N GLN A 455 18.34 20.49 7.90
CA GLN A 455 19.22 21.48 8.53
C GLN A 455 19.12 21.35 10.05
N GLU A 456 20.17 20.81 10.66
CA GLU A 456 20.16 20.43 12.08
C GLU A 456 20.10 21.66 13.01
N ALA A 457 20.78 22.75 12.66
CA ALA A 457 20.84 23.97 13.47
C ALA A 457 19.45 24.61 13.67
N GLN A 458 18.56 24.50 12.67
CA GLN A 458 17.19 25.00 12.72
C GLN A 458 16.16 23.89 12.96
N LYS A 459 16.59 22.63 13.09
CA LYS A 459 15.71 21.45 13.13
C LYS A 459 14.66 21.47 12.01
N ARG A 460 15.11 21.81 10.81
CA ARG A 460 14.25 22.10 9.67
C ARG A 460 14.41 21.03 8.60
N LEU A 461 13.28 20.51 8.13
CA LEU A 461 13.19 19.66 6.95
C LEU A 461 12.46 20.43 5.84
N SER A 462 13.11 20.58 4.69
CA SER A 462 12.57 21.25 3.51
C SER A 462 12.46 20.28 2.34
N PHE A 463 11.37 20.36 1.61
CA PHE A 463 11.10 19.66 0.36
C PHE A 463 10.99 20.71 -0.75
N ASN A 464 12.06 20.85 -1.52
CA ASN A 464 12.18 21.81 -2.61
C ASN A 464 11.89 21.14 -3.95
N TYR A 465 11.50 21.95 -4.95
CA TYR A 465 11.24 21.49 -6.32
C TYR A 465 10.28 20.29 -6.37
N LEU A 466 9.28 20.29 -5.48
CA LEU A 466 8.28 19.24 -5.44
C LEU A 466 7.57 19.23 -6.79
N ASN A 467 7.50 18.07 -7.42
CA ASN A 467 6.72 17.81 -8.62
C ASN A 467 6.15 16.40 -8.50
N LEU A 468 4.88 16.31 -8.13
CA LEU A 468 4.17 15.07 -7.86
C LEU A 468 2.94 14.97 -8.75
N THR A 469 2.61 13.76 -9.15
CA THR A 469 1.33 13.43 -9.80
C THR A 469 0.57 12.42 -8.95
N ALA A 470 -0.75 12.47 -9.06
CA ALA A 470 -1.67 11.51 -8.47
C ALA A 470 -2.86 11.35 -9.42
N ASN A 471 -2.99 10.20 -10.08
CA ASN A 471 -3.94 9.97 -11.16
C ASN A 471 -3.84 11.09 -12.23
N ASP A 472 -4.91 11.84 -12.48
CA ASP A 472 -4.95 12.99 -13.40
C ASP A 472 -4.70 14.34 -12.72
N SER A 473 -4.15 14.33 -11.50
CA SER A 473 -3.78 15.53 -10.75
C SER A 473 -2.27 15.74 -10.72
N SER A 474 -1.84 17.01 -10.66
CA SER A 474 -0.46 17.40 -10.49
C SER A 474 -0.28 18.42 -9.37
N LEU A 475 0.87 18.39 -8.70
CA LEU A 475 1.21 19.29 -7.62
C LEU A 475 2.69 19.66 -7.71
N THR A 476 2.97 20.95 -7.68
CA THR A 476 4.33 21.48 -7.65
C THR A 476 4.50 22.47 -6.50
N GLY A 477 5.72 22.69 -6.02
CA GLY A 477 5.98 23.75 -5.03
C GLY A 477 7.06 23.40 -4.02
N HIS A 478 6.90 23.91 -2.80
CA HIS A 478 7.80 23.62 -1.69
C HIS A 478 7.02 23.44 -0.38
N VAL A 479 7.56 22.56 0.46
CA VAL A 479 7.04 22.29 1.80
C VAL A 479 8.18 22.37 2.77
N GLN A 480 7.99 23.01 3.91
CA GLN A 480 8.97 23.08 4.98
C GLN A 480 8.29 22.80 6.30
N VAL A 481 8.98 22.04 7.16
CA VAL A 481 8.59 21.84 8.56
C VAL A 481 9.77 22.16 9.47
N THR A 482 9.50 22.94 10.51
CA THR A 482 10.45 23.18 11.61
C THR A 482 9.97 22.40 12.82
N MET A 483 10.84 21.52 13.32
CA MET A 483 10.53 20.67 14.48
C MET A 483 10.68 21.50 15.76
N ALA A 484 9.55 21.80 16.39
CA ALA A 484 9.44 22.39 17.72
C ALA A 484 8.51 21.50 18.58
N GLU A 485 8.16 21.94 19.79
CA GLU A 485 7.18 21.21 20.64
C GLU A 485 5.86 20.94 19.88
N ARG A 486 5.45 21.89 19.04
CA ARG A 486 4.45 21.69 17.99
C ARG A 486 5.12 21.98 16.65
N PRO A 487 5.15 21.05 15.69
CA PRO A 487 5.78 21.29 14.40
C PRO A 487 5.11 22.45 13.66
N GLU A 488 5.95 23.31 13.09
CA GLU A 488 5.53 24.47 12.32
C GLU A 488 5.68 24.19 10.83
N TRP A 489 4.56 24.20 10.09
CA TRP A 489 4.52 23.88 8.67
C TRP A 489 4.38 25.14 7.81
N GLN A 490 5.13 25.19 6.72
CA GLN A 490 4.97 26.16 5.65
C GLN A 490 4.79 25.41 4.35
N ILE A 491 3.64 25.60 3.71
CA ILE A 491 3.22 24.85 2.52
C ILE A 491 2.87 25.87 1.45
N ASP A 492 3.59 25.87 0.33
CA ASP A 492 3.25 26.68 -0.84
C ASP A 492 3.27 25.81 -2.08
N LEU A 493 2.07 25.58 -2.61
CA LEU A 493 1.81 24.61 -3.65
C LEU A 493 1.05 25.23 -4.82
N GLN A 494 1.33 24.71 -6.01
CA GLN A 494 0.64 25.02 -7.24
C GLN A 494 0.17 23.74 -7.92
N SER A 495 -0.96 23.80 -8.61
CA SER A 495 -1.49 22.71 -9.40
C SER A 495 -2.00 23.23 -10.75
N ALA A 496 -1.63 22.58 -11.85
CA ALA A 496 -2.28 22.86 -13.13
C ALA A 496 -3.70 22.24 -13.16
N ARG A 497 -3.86 21.07 -12.55
CA ARG A 497 -5.13 20.37 -12.43
C ARG A 497 -5.15 19.57 -11.13
N LEU A 498 -6.17 19.78 -10.32
CA LEU A 498 -6.44 19.03 -9.10
C LEU A 498 -7.83 18.40 -9.20
N ASN A 499 -7.89 17.11 -9.51
CA ASN A 499 -9.15 16.38 -9.63
C ASN A 499 -9.46 15.62 -8.34
N LEU A 500 -10.23 16.26 -7.45
CA LEU A 500 -10.61 15.68 -6.17
C LEU A 500 -11.57 14.48 -6.33
N ASP A 501 -12.30 14.39 -7.44
CA ASP A 501 -13.18 13.24 -7.71
C ASP A 501 -12.37 11.93 -7.90
N ASN A 502 -11.13 12.05 -8.37
CA ASN A 502 -10.23 10.91 -8.55
C ASN A 502 -9.28 10.68 -7.37
N LEU A 503 -9.35 11.51 -6.32
CA LEU A 503 -8.47 11.43 -5.15
C LEU A 503 -9.23 11.18 -3.84
N LEU A 504 -10.52 11.53 -3.78
CA LEU A 504 -11.37 11.35 -2.62
C LEU A 504 -12.41 10.26 -2.89
N PRO A 505 -12.79 9.46 -1.88
CA PRO A 505 -13.86 8.49 -2.03
C PRO A 505 -15.20 9.19 -2.29
N HIS A 506 -15.97 8.68 -3.24
CA HIS A 506 -17.35 9.10 -3.42
C HIS A 506 -18.25 8.39 -2.40
N HIS A 507 -18.68 9.11 -1.37
CA HIS A 507 -19.80 8.68 -0.55
C HIS A 507 -21.09 8.88 -1.34
N ASN A 508 -21.38 7.95 -2.26
CA ASN A 508 -22.74 7.77 -2.74
C ASN A 508 -23.51 7.15 -1.57
N THR A 509 -24.24 7.97 -0.82
CA THR A 509 -25.38 7.47 -0.03
C THR A 509 -26.24 6.66 -0.96
N VAL A 510 -26.16 5.33 -0.83
CA VAL A 510 -27.06 4.39 -1.50
C VAL A 510 -28.45 4.74 -0.98
N ALA A 511 -29.18 5.54 -1.76
CA ALA A 511 -30.60 5.67 -1.60
C ALA A 511 -31.19 4.27 -1.81
N GLN A 512 -31.61 3.62 -0.72
CA GLN A 512 -32.58 2.54 -0.80
C GLN A 512 -33.87 3.14 -1.37
N THR A 513 -34.08 3.00 -2.67
CA THR A 513 -35.39 3.09 -3.28
C THR A 513 -35.67 1.82 -4.05
N ASN A 514 -36.80 1.21 -3.68
CA ASN A 514 -37.30 -0.05 -4.21
C ASN A 514 -37.49 -0.03 -5.72
N GLY A 515 -37.12 -1.14 -6.38
CA GLY A 515 -37.78 -1.61 -7.60
C GLY A 515 -37.09 -1.30 -8.93
N ALA A 516 -36.12 -2.13 -9.31
CA ALA A 516 -36.00 -2.79 -10.62
C ALA A 516 -34.60 -3.40 -10.75
N ALA A 517 -34.53 -4.71 -10.94
CA ALA A 517 -33.29 -5.44 -11.13
C ALA A 517 -32.67 -5.07 -12.49
N SER A 518 -31.61 -4.26 -12.46
CA SER A 518 -30.62 -4.17 -13.53
C SER A 518 -29.29 -4.64 -12.99
N GLN A 519 -28.80 -5.75 -13.53
CA GLN A 519 -27.48 -6.31 -13.22
C GLN A 519 -26.38 -5.35 -13.67
N VAL A 520 -25.90 -4.53 -12.74
CA VAL A 520 -24.54 -4.00 -12.78
C VAL A 520 -23.85 -4.54 -11.55
N GLN A 521 -22.79 -5.32 -11.79
CA GLN A 521 -21.99 -5.98 -10.77
C GLN A 521 -21.17 -4.91 -10.04
N ASN A 522 -21.81 -4.21 -9.10
CA ASN A 522 -21.17 -3.22 -8.25
C ASN A 522 -20.32 -3.96 -7.21
N THR A 523 -19.00 -3.94 -7.41
CA THR A 523 -18.03 -4.16 -6.34
C THR A 523 -18.36 -3.20 -5.20
N LEU A 524 -18.83 -3.74 -4.08
CA LEU A 524 -19.00 -2.98 -2.83
C LEU A 524 -17.65 -2.33 -2.49
N PRO A 525 -17.60 -1.02 -2.21
CA PRO A 525 -16.36 -0.39 -1.76
C PRO A 525 -15.89 -1.10 -0.50
N LEU A 526 -14.61 -1.48 -0.47
CA LEU A 526 -13.98 -2.05 0.72
C LEU A 526 -14.08 -1.00 1.83
N THR A 527 -14.90 -1.25 2.84
CA THR A 527 -14.99 -0.38 4.01
C THR A 527 -13.92 -0.78 5.01
N ARG A 528 -13.26 0.21 5.65
CA ARG A 528 -12.32 -0.05 6.73
C ARG A 528 -12.93 -0.97 7.80
N PRO A 529 -12.13 -1.85 8.43
CA PRO A 529 -12.63 -2.67 9.52
C PRO A 529 -13.03 -1.78 10.71
N VAL A 530 -14.14 -2.10 11.37
CA VAL A 530 -14.78 -1.29 12.44
C VAL A 530 -13.83 -0.99 13.61
N ILE A 531 -12.75 -1.76 13.78
CA ILE A 531 -11.74 -1.57 14.83
C ILE A 531 -10.78 -0.39 14.52
N ALA A 532 -10.56 -0.05 13.24
CA ALA A 532 -9.65 1.03 12.82
C ALA A 532 -10.31 2.42 12.82
N ALA A 533 -11.62 2.49 13.01
CA ALA A 533 -12.27 3.74 13.35
C ALA A 533 -12.09 3.95 14.87
N ARG A 534 -11.33 4.95 15.31
CA ARG A 534 -11.64 5.57 16.60
C ARG A 534 -13.04 6.17 16.45
N VAL A 535 -14.07 5.39 16.78
CA VAL A 535 -15.50 5.73 16.61
C VAL A 535 -15.87 6.99 17.40
N ASP A 536 -15.04 7.40 18.37
CA ASP A 536 -15.29 8.52 19.29
C ASP A 536 -14.24 9.65 19.25
N ALA A 537 -13.36 9.71 18.24
CA ALA A 537 -12.43 10.83 18.15
C ALA A 537 -13.19 12.13 17.78
N PRO A 538 -13.04 13.22 18.56
CA PRO A 538 -13.64 14.51 18.21
C PRO A 538 -13.22 14.94 16.79
N PRO A 539 -14.15 15.48 15.98
CA PRO A 539 -13.81 15.92 14.63
C PRO A 539 -12.69 16.98 14.70
N TYR A 540 -11.80 16.96 13.71
CA TYR A 540 -10.67 17.89 13.56
C TYR A 540 -9.57 17.84 14.65
N GLN A 541 -9.54 16.81 15.51
CA GLN A 541 -8.49 16.69 16.55
C GLN A 541 -7.06 16.78 16.00
N GLY A 542 -6.83 16.30 14.77
CA GLY A 542 -5.54 16.39 14.09
C GLY A 542 -5.02 17.82 13.87
N LEU A 543 -5.89 18.84 13.84
CA LEU A 543 -5.45 20.23 13.69
C LEU A 543 -4.76 20.78 14.95
N GLN A 544 -4.97 20.15 16.11
CA GLN A 544 -4.42 20.64 17.39
C GLN A 544 -2.93 20.34 17.57
N SER A 545 -2.37 19.40 16.81
CA SER A 545 -1.00 18.92 17.00
C SER A 545 0.07 19.75 16.28
N PHE A 546 -0.30 20.74 15.47
CA PHE A 546 0.67 21.51 14.67
C PHE A 546 0.21 22.95 14.40
N THR A 547 1.14 23.79 13.96
CA THR A 547 0.82 25.09 13.33
C THR A 547 1.16 25.02 11.85
N ALA A 548 0.41 25.74 11.01
CA ALA A 548 0.68 25.74 9.58
C ALA A 548 0.30 27.07 8.92
N ALA A 549 1.09 27.47 7.93
CA ALA A 549 0.68 28.43 6.91
C ALA A 549 0.62 27.71 5.56
N ILE A 550 -0.56 27.74 4.92
CA ILE A 550 -0.85 26.96 3.71
C ILE A 550 -1.27 27.93 2.60
N SER A 551 -0.57 27.88 1.47
CA SER A 551 -0.87 28.55 0.22
C SER A 551 -1.02 27.50 -0.87
N LEU A 552 -2.17 27.48 -1.55
CA LEU A 552 -2.42 26.60 -2.69
C LEU A 552 -3.05 27.41 -3.81
N ARG A 553 -2.46 27.34 -5.00
CA ARG A 553 -3.05 27.85 -6.25
C ARG A 553 -3.31 26.71 -7.22
N ALA A 554 -4.49 26.65 -7.80
CA ALA A 554 -4.81 25.65 -8.82
C ALA A 554 -5.48 26.30 -10.03
N ASP A 555 -4.95 26.04 -11.23
CA ASP A 555 -5.55 26.58 -12.46
C ASP A 555 -6.94 25.97 -12.69
N SER A 556 -7.09 24.68 -12.38
CA SER A 556 -8.37 23.96 -12.40
C SER A 556 -8.49 22.99 -11.22
N VAL A 557 -9.66 22.98 -10.57
CA VAL A 557 -10.03 22.00 -9.55
C VAL A 557 -11.34 21.34 -9.96
N ARG A 558 -11.40 20.01 -10.01
CA ARG A 558 -12.65 19.27 -10.21
C ARG A 558 -13.12 18.66 -8.89
N TRP A 559 -14.36 18.92 -8.51
CA TRP A 559 -14.96 18.38 -7.31
C TRP A 559 -16.48 18.23 -7.45
N ARG A 560 -17.00 17.04 -7.15
CA ARG A 560 -18.40 16.64 -7.32
C ARG A 560 -18.92 16.92 -8.74
N GLY A 561 -18.08 16.67 -9.74
CA GLY A 561 -18.37 16.95 -11.15
C GLY A 561 -18.34 18.43 -11.54
N MET A 562 -18.11 19.35 -10.60
CA MET A 562 -17.97 20.78 -10.87
C MET A 562 -16.53 21.12 -11.21
N ASP A 563 -16.32 21.89 -12.27
CA ASP A 563 -15.02 22.40 -12.68
C ASP A 563 -14.84 23.85 -12.21
N PHE A 564 -13.98 24.04 -11.21
CA PHE A 564 -13.54 25.34 -10.74
C PHE A 564 -12.26 25.76 -11.47
N THR A 565 -12.11 27.05 -11.72
CA THR A 565 -10.89 27.61 -12.31
C THR A 565 -10.35 28.77 -11.48
N GLN A 566 -9.05 29.07 -11.62
CA GLN A 566 -8.38 30.15 -10.88
C GLN A 566 -8.55 30.03 -9.36
N VAL A 567 -8.43 28.81 -8.85
CA VAL A 567 -8.64 28.52 -7.43
C VAL A 567 -7.42 29.00 -6.65
N SER A 568 -7.67 29.78 -5.60
CA SER A 568 -6.64 30.30 -4.72
C SER A 568 -7.07 30.13 -3.26
N THR A 569 -6.16 29.59 -2.46
CA THR A 569 -6.39 29.24 -1.07
C THR A 569 -5.24 29.74 -0.21
N LYS A 570 -5.58 30.42 0.89
CA LYS A 570 -4.65 30.75 1.97
C LYS A 570 -5.29 30.43 3.31
N MET A 571 -4.62 29.59 4.09
CA MET A 571 -5.08 29.14 5.39
C MET A 571 -3.97 29.22 6.41
N ILE A 572 -4.33 29.50 7.66
CA ILE A 572 -3.42 29.50 8.80
C ILE A 572 -4.04 28.62 9.89
N ASN A 573 -3.34 27.57 10.32
CA ASN A 573 -3.71 26.77 11.48
C ASN A 573 -2.81 27.16 12.67
N GLN A 574 -3.42 27.52 13.78
CA GLN A 574 -2.77 27.77 15.05
C GLN A 574 -3.22 26.73 16.08
N ALA A 575 -2.77 25.48 15.90
CA ALA A 575 -3.06 24.37 16.81
C ALA A 575 -4.56 24.21 17.12
N GLY A 576 -5.37 24.11 16.07
CA GLY A 576 -6.81 23.85 16.16
C GLY A 576 -7.68 25.07 15.88
N LEU A 577 -7.10 26.28 15.83
CA LEU A 577 -7.77 27.44 15.24
C LEU A 577 -7.33 27.58 13.78
N LEU A 578 -8.20 27.20 12.85
CA LEU A 578 -7.97 27.30 11.42
C LEU A 578 -8.67 28.55 10.87
N ASP A 579 -7.87 29.52 10.44
CA ASP A 579 -8.33 30.69 9.69
C ASP A 579 -8.20 30.41 8.18
N ILE A 580 -9.30 30.59 7.44
CA ILE A 580 -9.36 30.49 5.99
C ILE A 580 -9.47 31.91 5.44
N ASN A 581 -8.32 32.57 5.29
CA ASN A 581 -8.22 33.96 4.85
C ASN A 581 -8.63 34.14 3.39
N GLU A 582 -8.34 33.14 2.56
CA GLU A 582 -8.67 33.14 1.14
C GLU A 582 -9.10 31.72 0.74
N LEU A 583 -10.28 31.60 0.16
CA LEU A 583 -10.74 30.41 -0.56
C LEU A 583 -11.65 30.91 -1.66
N GLN A 584 -11.11 31.04 -2.86
CA GLN A 584 -11.80 31.67 -3.98
C GLN A 584 -11.52 30.97 -5.30
N GLY A 585 -12.41 31.16 -6.26
CA GLY A 585 -12.28 30.63 -7.62
C GLY A 585 -13.46 31.01 -8.49
N LYS A 586 -13.50 30.45 -9.69
CA LYS A 586 -14.59 30.62 -10.65
C LYS A 586 -15.29 29.30 -10.92
N LEU A 587 -16.61 29.34 -11.04
CA LEU A 587 -17.42 28.21 -11.50
C LEU A 587 -18.16 28.64 -12.77
N ALA A 588 -17.72 28.12 -13.92
CA ALA A 588 -18.02 28.70 -15.23
C ALA A 588 -17.68 30.21 -15.26
N ASP A 589 -18.63 31.07 -15.59
CA ASP A 589 -18.44 32.52 -15.63
C ASP A 589 -18.61 33.22 -14.26
N GLY A 590 -19.16 32.52 -13.26
CA GLY A 590 -19.43 33.06 -11.93
C GLY A 590 -18.22 33.04 -11.01
N GLN A 591 -18.20 33.93 -10.00
CA GLN A 591 -17.14 34.02 -8.99
C GLN A 591 -17.63 33.52 -7.63
N LEU A 592 -16.76 32.79 -6.93
CA LEU A 592 -16.99 32.19 -5.62
C LEU A 592 -15.89 32.64 -4.66
N SER A 593 -16.28 33.00 -3.44
CA SER A 593 -15.37 33.21 -2.30
C SER A 593 -16.01 32.66 -1.03
N LEU A 594 -15.25 31.89 -0.25
CA LEU A 594 -15.70 31.18 0.96
C LEU A 594 -14.71 31.35 2.13
N PRO A 595 -14.37 32.57 2.55
CA PRO A 595 -13.54 32.77 3.73
C PRO A 595 -14.28 32.34 5.00
N GLY A 596 -13.54 31.96 6.02
CA GLY A 596 -14.14 31.42 7.24
C GLY A 596 -13.14 31.07 8.33
N THR A 597 -13.66 30.52 9.42
CA THR A 597 -12.87 30.04 10.57
C THR A 597 -13.43 28.73 11.08
N LEU A 598 -12.53 27.86 11.55
CA LEU A 598 -12.86 26.63 12.27
C LEU A 598 -12.10 26.65 13.59
N ASP A 599 -12.83 26.64 14.70
CA ASP A 599 -12.27 26.49 16.05
C ASP A 599 -12.52 25.07 16.56
N ALA A 600 -11.49 24.24 16.45
CA ALA A 600 -11.46 22.85 16.91
C ALA A 600 -10.76 22.70 18.27
N ARG A 601 -10.48 23.79 19.01
CA ARG A 601 -9.78 23.73 20.31
C ARG A 601 -10.66 23.21 21.45
N THR A 602 -11.97 23.09 21.21
CA THR A 602 -12.95 22.57 22.16
C THR A 602 -13.56 21.26 21.64
N THR A 603 -14.23 20.50 22.51
CA THR A 603 -14.89 19.23 22.15
C THR A 603 -16.11 19.40 21.23
N SER A 604 -16.60 20.63 21.06
CA SER A 604 -17.69 20.96 20.12
C SER A 604 -17.16 22.02 19.16
N PRO A 605 -16.58 21.61 18.01
CA PRO A 605 -16.01 22.55 17.07
C PRO A 605 -17.04 23.57 16.58
N ARG A 606 -16.56 24.78 16.30
CA ARG A 606 -17.38 25.84 15.72
C ARG A 606 -16.82 26.25 14.39
N VAL A 607 -17.66 26.14 13.36
CA VAL A 607 -17.37 26.54 11.99
C VAL A 607 -18.14 27.81 11.67
N ILE A 608 -17.49 28.77 11.00
CA ILE A 608 -18.12 29.98 10.47
C ILE A 608 -17.61 30.23 9.05
N PHE A 609 -18.51 30.49 8.11
CA PHE A 609 -18.18 30.91 6.75
C PHE A 609 -18.95 32.15 6.34
N HIS A 610 -18.32 32.95 5.49
CA HIS A 610 -18.87 34.18 4.93
C HIS A 610 -18.95 34.08 3.40
N PRO A 611 -19.80 33.20 2.84
CA PRO A 611 -19.87 32.96 1.41
C PRO A 611 -20.24 34.21 0.64
N ARG A 612 -19.55 34.41 -0.48
CA ARG A 612 -19.85 35.42 -1.50
C ARG A 612 -19.85 34.77 -2.88
N LEU A 613 -21.03 34.78 -3.51
CA LEU A 613 -21.26 34.30 -4.86
C LEU A 613 -21.61 35.50 -5.74
N ASN A 614 -21.06 35.53 -6.94
CA ASN A 614 -21.41 36.53 -7.95
C ASN A 614 -21.69 35.82 -9.28
N ASP A 615 -22.93 35.90 -9.75
CA ASP A 615 -23.42 35.31 -11.00
C ASP A 615 -23.09 33.81 -11.18
N VAL A 616 -23.21 33.02 -10.12
CA VAL A 616 -22.95 31.57 -10.16
C VAL A 616 -24.18 30.82 -10.66
N GLU A 617 -24.02 29.85 -11.56
CA GLU A 617 -25.13 29.03 -12.05
C GLU A 617 -25.66 28.09 -10.94
N ILE A 618 -26.83 28.39 -10.37
CA ILE A 618 -27.38 27.62 -9.24
C ILE A 618 -27.66 26.16 -9.60
N GLY A 619 -28.08 25.90 -10.86
CA GLY A 619 -28.41 24.54 -11.32
C GLY A 619 -27.23 23.58 -11.20
N THR A 620 -26.00 24.07 -11.40
CA THR A 620 -24.77 23.29 -11.22
C THR A 620 -24.59 22.84 -9.78
N ILE A 621 -24.84 23.72 -8.81
CA ILE A 621 -24.73 23.43 -7.38
C ILE A 621 -25.84 22.45 -6.95
N LEU A 622 -27.08 22.71 -7.34
CA LEU A 622 -28.22 21.84 -6.99
C LEU A 622 -28.00 20.41 -7.49
N THR A 623 -27.47 20.27 -8.72
CA THR A 623 -27.11 18.97 -9.30
C THR A 623 -25.99 18.29 -8.52
N ALA A 624 -24.89 18.99 -8.21
CA ALA A 624 -23.73 18.43 -7.52
C ALA A 624 -24.03 17.94 -6.08
N PHE A 625 -25.07 18.49 -5.45
CA PHE A 625 -25.51 18.11 -4.10
C PHE A 625 -26.82 17.29 -4.09
N HIS A 626 -27.32 16.89 -5.26
CA HIS A 626 -28.53 16.08 -5.45
C HIS A 626 -29.81 16.66 -4.81
N TYR A 627 -30.03 17.97 -4.97
CA TYR A 627 -31.31 18.59 -4.59
C TYR A 627 -32.33 18.39 -5.72
N PRO A 628 -33.55 17.91 -5.45
CA PRO A 628 -34.58 17.60 -6.47
C PRO A 628 -35.27 18.85 -7.05
N ILE A 629 -34.62 20.02 -6.99
CA ILE A 629 -35.18 21.30 -7.42
C ILE A 629 -34.61 21.64 -8.79
N ASN A 630 -35.48 21.68 -9.81
CA ASN A 630 -35.09 22.05 -11.18
C ASN A 630 -35.14 23.58 -11.35
N LEU A 631 -34.16 24.26 -10.75
CA LEU A 631 -34.00 25.70 -10.79
C LEU A 631 -32.68 26.06 -11.49
N THR A 632 -32.75 26.93 -12.49
CA THR A 632 -31.56 27.51 -13.16
C THR A 632 -31.59 29.02 -13.09
N GLY A 633 -30.43 29.65 -13.25
CA GLY A 633 -30.26 31.10 -13.16
C GLY A 633 -28.92 31.49 -12.56
N LYS A 634 -28.51 32.74 -12.81
CA LYS A 634 -27.29 33.30 -12.23
C LYS A 634 -27.60 33.83 -10.84
N MET A 635 -26.98 33.25 -9.82
CA MET A 635 -27.19 33.57 -8.41
C MET A 635 -25.99 34.32 -7.85
N SER A 636 -26.30 35.45 -7.22
CA SER A 636 -25.42 36.21 -6.35
C SER A 636 -25.91 36.07 -4.92
N LEU A 637 -24.98 35.82 -3.99
CA LEU A 637 -25.29 35.54 -2.59
C LEU A 637 -24.22 36.16 -1.71
N ALA A 638 -24.64 36.80 -0.62
CA ALA A 638 -23.74 37.20 0.46
C ALA A 638 -24.40 36.84 1.79
N GLY A 639 -23.68 36.14 2.67
CA GLY A 639 -24.23 35.73 3.95
C GLY A 639 -23.20 35.27 4.96
N ASP A 640 -23.71 34.95 6.15
CA ASP A 640 -22.98 34.45 7.30
C ASP A 640 -23.60 33.14 7.75
N PHE A 641 -22.81 32.07 7.77
CA PHE A 641 -23.26 30.74 8.15
C PHE A 641 -22.35 30.16 9.21
N SER A 642 -22.93 29.38 10.12
CA SER A 642 -22.21 28.69 11.19
C SER A 642 -22.75 27.30 11.44
N GLY A 643 -21.87 26.40 11.85
CA GLY A 643 -22.17 25.00 12.07
C GLY A 643 -21.15 24.33 12.99
N VAL A 644 -21.25 23.01 13.09
CA VAL A 644 -20.37 22.18 13.93
C VAL A 644 -19.40 21.32 13.11
N ASP A 645 -19.71 21.09 11.83
CA ASP A 645 -18.95 20.21 10.93
C ASP A 645 -19.00 20.74 9.49
N ILE A 646 -17.97 20.46 8.68
CA ILE A 646 -17.78 20.91 7.29
C ILE A 646 -18.12 19.76 6.35
N ASP A 647 -19.39 19.40 6.31
CA ASP A 647 -19.92 18.39 5.39
C ASP A 647 -21.36 18.72 4.95
N ALA A 648 -21.81 18.04 3.88
CA ALA A 648 -23.10 18.31 3.27
C ALA A 648 -24.29 17.88 4.15
N GLU A 649 -24.13 16.84 4.97
CA GLU A 649 -25.16 16.36 5.89
C GLU A 649 -25.31 17.29 7.08
N ALA A 650 -24.20 17.71 7.70
CA ALA A 650 -24.23 18.73 8.75
C ALA A 650 -24.85 20.04 8.24
N PHE A 651 -24.52 20.49 7.02
CA PHE A 651 -25.14 21.67 6.43
C PHE A 651 -26.68 21.56 6.39
N ARG A 652 -27.20 20.38 6.03
CA ARG A 652 -28.65 20.12 5.99
C ARG A 652 -29.31 20.02 7.36
N HIS A 653 -28.59 19.67 8.43
CA HIS A 653 -29.22 19.36 9.72
C HIS A 653 -28.89 20.35 10.84
N SER A 654 -27.67 20.89 10.89
CA SER A 654 -27.17 21.60 12.06
C SER A 654 -26.80 23.05 11.80
N TRP A 655 -26.56 23.42 10.55
CA TRP A 655 -26.09 24.76 10.21
C TRP A 655 -27.18 25.81 10.38
N LYS A 656 -26.73 27.03 10.65
CA LYS A 656 -27.56 28.21 10.81
C LYS A 656 -26.92 29.41 10.15
N GLY A 657 -27.70 30.31 9.61
CA GLY A 657 -27.15 31.51 8.98
C GLY A 657 -28.19 32.39 8.36
N LYS A 658 -27.72 33.52 7.82
CA LYS A 658 -28.54 34.44 7.05
C LYS A 658 -27.79 34.83 5.79
N ALA A 659 -28.53 35.01 4.70
CA ALA A 659 -27.98 35.50 3.46
C ALA A 659 -28.98 36.38 2.73
N HIS A 660 -28.47 37.26 1.88
CA HIS A 660 -29.25 37.88 0.83
C HIS A 660 -28.98 37.17 -0.49
N VAL A 661 -30.03 36.85 -1.23
CA VAL A 661 -29.96 36.16 -2.52
C VAL A 661 -30.55 37.07 -3.59
N ASP A 662 -29.79 37.27 -4.66
CA ASP A 662 -30.22 37.92 -5.90
C ASP A 662 -29.97 36.97 -7.06
N MET A 663 -30.99 36.72 -7.86
CA MET A 663 -30.91 35.85 -9.02
C MET A 663 -31.36 36.60 -10.27
N SER A 664 -30.66 36.37 -11.37
CA SER A 664 -31.06 36.85 -12.70
C SER A 664 -31.31 35.69 -13.66
N ASN A 665 -32.17 35.94 -14.65
CA ASN A 665 -32.55 34.96 -15.69
C ASN A 665 -32.99 33.61 -15.08
N THR A 666 -33.84 33.68 -14.05
CA THR A 666 -34.29 32.52 -13.31
C THR A 666 -35.32 31.73 -14.09
N ARG A 667 -35.17 30.40 -14.10
CA ARG A 667 -36.13 29.47 -14.68
C ARG A 667 -36.39 28.34 -13.68
N LEU A 668 -37.64 28.23 -13.27
CA LEU A 668 -38.13 27.15 -12.42
C LEU A 668 -38.97 26.19 -13.28
N GLU A 669 -38.49 24.96 -13.46
CA GLU A 669 -39.19 23.92 -14.22
C GLU A 669 -40.24 23.21 -13.37
N GLY A 670 -41.30 22.73 -14.01
CA GLY A 670 -42.36 21.95 -13.36
C GLY A 670 -43.44 22.78 -12.67
N MET A 671 -43.29 24.11 -12.65
CA MET A 671 -44.25 25.04 -12.06
C MET A 671 -44.40 26.25 -12.96
N ASN A 672 -45.53 26.34 -13.69
CA ASN A 672 -45.88 27.51 -14.50
C ASN A 672 -46.95 28.36 -13.80
N PHE A 673 -46.52 29.44 -13.14
CA PHE A 673 -47.44 30.35 -12.44
C PHE A 673 -48.42 31.06 -13.37
N GLN A 674 -48.06 31.34 -14.61
CA GLN A 674 -48.96 31.97 -15.58
C GLN A 674 -50.12 31.04 -15.93
N GLN A 675 -49.83 29.77 -16.16
CA GLN A 675 -50.83 28.74 -16.42
C GLN A 675 -51.73 28.53 -15.21
N LEU A 676 -51.18 28.50 -13.99
CA LEU A 676 -51.97 28.38 -12.75
C LEU A 676 -52.92 29.56 -12.55
N VAL A 677 -52.46 30.79 -12.80
CA VAL A 677 -53.29 31.99 -12.75
C VAL A 677 -54.39 31.95 -13.81
N GLN A 678 -54.07 31.57 -15.05
CA GLN A 678 -55.05 31.45 -16.13
C GLN A 678 -56.13 30.42 -15.79
N GLN A 679 -55.74 29.22 -15.35
CA GLN A 679 -56.68 28.18 -14.93
C GLN A 679 -57.57 28.64 -13.77
N ALA A 680 -57.05 29.45 -12.84
CA ALA A 680 -57.83 30.01 -11.74
C ALA A 680 -58.86 31.03 -12.24
N VAL A 681 -58.50 31.91 -13.19
CA VAL A 681 -59.41 32.89 -13.81
C VAL A 681 -60.52 32.19 -14.60
N GLU A 682 -60.16 31.19 -15.42
CA GLU A 682 -61.12 30.38 -16.20
C GLU A 682 -62.13 29.68 -15.27
N ARG A 683 -61.67 29.09 -14.16
CA ARG A 683 -62.54 28.46 -13.17
C ARG A 683 -63.46 29.44 -12.45
N SER A 684 -63.10 30.73 -12.39
CA SER A 684 -63.90 31.79 -11.76
C SER A 684 -64.92 32.46 -12.70
N GLY A 685 -65.02 31.99 -13.95
CA GLY A 685 -66.00 32.49 -14.93
C GLY A 685 -65.55 33.71 -15.74
N GLY A 686 -64.24 34.00 -15.78
CA GLY A 686 -63.67 35.04 -16.64
C GLY A 686 -63.46 34.56 -18.08
N ASP A 687 -63.71 35.43 -19.07
CA ASP A 687 -63.40 35.19 -20.49
C ASP A 687 -61.88 35.19 -20.72
N ALA A 688 -61.22 34.05 -20.52
CA ALA A 688 -59.84 33.85 -20.95
C ALA A 688 -59.84 33.30 -22.39
N GLN A 689 -60.03 34.17 -23.38
CA GLN A 689 -59.77 33.81 -24.78
C GLN A 689 -58.31 34.09 -25.14
N GLN A 690 -57.42 33.11 -24.96
CA GLN A 690 -56.16 33.01 -25.69
C GLN A 690 -55.55 31.61 -25.65
N SER A 691 -54.93 31.24 -26.77
CA SER A 691 -54.56 29.89 -27.24
C SER A 691 -53.71 29.06 -26.28
N GLN A 692 -54.12 27.79 -26.10
CA GLN A 692 -53.44 26.74 -25.33
C GLN A 692 -52.08 26.27 -25.92
N ASP A 693 -51.69 26.78 -27.09
CA ASP A 693 -50.56 26.24 -27.84
C ASP A 693 -49.24 26.92 -27.43
N ASN A 694 -48.33 26.12 -26.86
CA ASN A 694 -46.95 26.45 -26.48
C ASN A 694 -46.72 27.29 -25.21
N MET A 695 -47.44 27.02 -24.12
CA MET A 695 -46.91 27.39 -22.80
C MET A 695 -45.92 26.34 -22.29
N ASP A 696 -44.65 26.72 -22.28
CA ASP A 696 -43.55 26.02 -21.62
C ASP A 696 -43.89 25.75 -20.14
N ASN A 697 -43.62 24.56 -19.58
CA ASN A 697 -43.99 24.20 -18.21
C ASN A 697 -43.00 24.77 -17.18
N ALA A 698 -42.76 26.07 -17.26
CA ALA A 698 -41.77 26.76 -16.45
C ALA A 698 -42.20 28.17 -16.09
N THR A 699 -41.77 28.63 -14.92
CA THR A 699 -41.82 30.04 -14.53
C THR A 699 -40.49 30.69 -14.86
N ARG A 700 -40.54 31.81 -15.59
CA ARG A 700 -39.36 32.61 -15.93
C ARG A 700 -39.42 33.97 -15.25
N LEU A 701 -38.34 34.35 -14.58
CA LEU A 701 -38.15 35.66 -13.94
C LEU A 701 -36.85 36.30 -14.46
N ASP A 702 -36.92 37.57 -14.84
CA ASP A 702 -35.73 38.35 -15.22
C ASP A 702 -34.86 38.60 -13.98
N ARG A 703 -35.50 38.82 -12.82
CA ARG A 703 -34.85 38.95 -11.52
C ARG A 703 -35.69 38.35 -10.40
N PHE A 704 -35.04 37.73 -9.43
CA PHE A 704 -35.64 37.22 -8.19
C PHE A 704 -34.74 37.55 -7.00
N THR A 705 -35.28 38.14 -5.94
CA THR A 705 -34.53 38.49 -4.72
C THR A 705 -35.25 37.98 -3.48
N THR A 706 -34.50 37.58 -2.46
CA THR A 706 -35.06 37.15 -1.16
C THR A 706 -34.03 37.24 -0.04
N ASN A 707 -34.52 37.41 1.18
CA ASN A 707 -33.72 37.22 2.39
C ASN A 707 -33.87 35.78 2.87
N LEU A 708 -32.74 35.09 3.02
CA LEU A 708 -32.68 33.68 3.38
C LEU A 708 -32.24 33.55 4.84
N THR A 709 -32.97 32.77 5.62
CA THR A 709 -32.55 32.34 6.96
C THR A 709 -32.48 30.81 7.00
N LEU A 710 -31.31 30.26 7.31
CA LEU A 710 -31.13 28.84 7.57
C LEU A 710 -31.12 28.60 9.08
N ASN A 711 -31.91 27.65 9.56
CA ASN A 711 -31.89 27.22 10.94
C ASN A 711 -32.11 25.71 11.06
N LYS A 712 -31.02 24.94 11.18
CA LYS A 712 -31.05 23.49 11.41
C LYS A 712 -31.94 22.74 10.43
N GLY A 713 -31.68 22.94 9.14
CA GLY A 713 -32.40 22.28 8.05
C GLY A 713 -33.66 22.99 7.56
N THR A 714 -34.25 23.88 8.34
CA THR A 714 -35.33 24.75 7.85
C THR A 714 -34.74 26.00 7.20
N LEU A 715 -35.02 26.17 5.91
CA LEU A 715 -34.66 27.33 5.11
C LEU A 715 -35.89 28.24 4.97
N THR A 716 -35.87 29.43 5.54
CA THR A 716 -36.92 30.44 5.38
C THR A 716 -36.53 31.43 4.30
N LEU A 717 -37.45 31.68 3.36
CA LEU A 717 -37.34 32.69 2.31
C LEU A 717 -38.32 33.81 2.63
N ASP A 718 -37.79 34.93 3.09
CA ASP A 718 -38.53 36.13 3.43
C ASP A 718 -38.42 37.17 2.32
N ASP A 719 -39.42 38.05 2.22
CA ASP A 719 -39.45 39.17 1.27
C ASP A 719 -39.10 38.75 -0.17
N MET A 720 -39.65 37.62 -0.63
CA MET A 720 -39.43 37.16 -2.00
C MET A 720 -40.02 38.21 -2.95
N VAL A 721 -39.24 38.65 -3.93
CA VAL A 721 -39.66 39.56 -4.99
C VAL A 721 -39.15 39.03 -6.32
N GLY A 722 -40.07 38.72 -7.24
CA GLY A 722 -39.78 38.25 -8.59
C GLY A 722 -40.36 39.19 -9.64
N GLN A 723 -39.63 39.44 -10.71
CA GLN A 723 -40.08 40.30 -11.81
C GLN A 723 -39.73 39.69 -13.17
N SER A 724 -40.66 39.79 -14.10
CA SER A 724 -40.45 39.59 -15.55
C SER A 724 -41.32 40.55 -16.35
N SER A 725 -41.13 40.58 -17.67
CA SER A 725 -42.01 41.31 -18.59
C SER A 725 -43.50 40.98 -18.46
N MET A 726 -43.84 39.79 -17.95
CA MET A 726 -45.22 39.27 -17.90
C MET A 726 -45.75 39.11 -16.47
N LEU A 727 -44.88 39.01 -15.46
CA LEU A 727 -45.24 38.60 -14.10
C LEU A 727 -44.49 39.45 -13.06
N ALA A 728 -45.21 39.93 -12.05
CA ALA A 728 -44.62 40.36 -10.79
C ALA A 728 -45.08 39.42 -9.67
N LEU A 729 -44.15 39.02 -8.81
CA LEU A 729 -44.37 38.09 -7.71
C LEU A 729 -43.83 38.70 -6.42
N THR A 730 -44.60 38.60 -5.34
CA THR A 730 -44.07 38.73 -3.98
C THR A 730 -44.43 37.50 -3.16
N GLY A 731 -43.70 37.19 -2.10
CA GLY A 731 -44.03 36.03 -1.28
C GLY A 731 -43.14 35.79 -0.08
N SER A 732 -43.46 34.73 0.63
CA SER A 732 -42.63 34.17 1.69
C SER A 732 -42.86 32.65 1.75
N GLY A 733 -41.94 31.92 2.37
CA GLY A 733 -42.08 30.48 2.49
C GLY A 733 -40.93 29.80 3.22
N THR A 734 -41.06 28.49 3.39
CA THR A 734 -40.08 27.64 4.05
C THR A 734 -39.81 26.38 3.24
N LEU A 735 -38.54 26.00 3.13
CA LEU A 735 -38.10 24.70 2.64
C LEU A 735 -37.48 23.90 3.79
N ASP A 736 -37.89 22.66 3.95
CA ASP A 736 -37.21 21.71 4.82
C ASP A 736 -36.18 20.91 3.99
N LEU A 737 -34.89 21.13 4.26
CA LEU A 737 -33.80 20.47 3.53
C LEU A 737 -33.61 19.00 3.90
N VAL A 738 -34.20 18.55 5.02
CA VAL A 738 -34.14 17.17 5.52
C VAL A 738 -35.30 16.38 4.95
N GLU A 739 -36.53 16.88 5.12
CA GLU A 739 -37.74 16.24 4.61
C GLU A 739 -37.97 16.48 3.11
N GLN A 740 -37.24 17.43 2.52
CA GLN A 740 -37.40 17.86 1.12
C GLN A 740 -38.79 18.42 0.80
N ASN A 741 -39.43 19.03 1.79
CA ASN A 741 -40.74 19.65 1.69
C ASN A 741 -40.62 21.16 1.46
N CYS A 742 -41.61 21.75 0.79
CA CYS A 742 -41.65 23.18 0.47
C CYS A 742 -43.06 23.72 0.73
N ASP A 743 -43.17 24.77 1.55
CA ASP A 743 -44.40 25.52 1.79
C ASP A 743 -44.14 26.98 1.41
N THR A 744 -44.81 27.46 0.36
CA THR A 744 -44.59 28.81 -0.16
C THR A 744 -45.91 29.49 -0.49
N GLN A 745 -45.98 30.78 -0.14
CA GLN A 745 -47.10 31.64 -0.47
C GLN A 745 -46.63 32.72 -1.44
N PHE A 746 -47.30 32.81 -2.59
CA PHE A 746 -47.00 33.80 -3.62
C PHE A 746 -48.21 34.69 -3.93
N ASN A 747 -47.97 36.00 -3.92
CA ASN A 747 -48.87 37.00 -4.47
C ASN A 747 -48.42 37.29 -5.90
N LEU A 748 -49.27 36.97 -6.87
CA LEU A 748 -48.95 37.07 -8.29
C LEU A 748 -49.73 38.22 -8.93
N ARG A 749 -49.05 38.99 -9.79
CA ARG A 749 -49.66 40.02 -10.63
C ARG A 749 -49.22 39.83 -12.07
N VAL A 750 -50.18 39.59 -12.96
CA VAL A 750 -49.92 39.44 -14.40
C VAL A 750 -49.93 40.82 -15.06
N LEU A 751 -48.78 41.22 -15.58
CA LEU A 751 -48.58 42.57 -16.14
C LEU A 751 -49.17 42.70 -17.55
N ALA A 752 -49.33 41.59 -18.27
CA ALA A 752 -49.90 41.56 -19.62
C ALA A 752 -51.44 41.67 -19.66
N ALA A 753 -52.16 41.56 -18.52
CA ALA A 753 -53.63 41.55 -18.49
C ALA A 753 -54.29 42.27 -17.29
N GLY A 754 -53.54 42.97 -16.42
CA GLY A 754 -54.13 43.82 -15.37
C GLY A 754 -54.81 43.09 -14.19
N ALA A 755 -54.74 41.76 -14.09
CA ALA A 755 -55.31 40.98 -12.98
C ALA A 755 -54.26 40.65 -11.89
N ALA A 756 -54.66 40.76 -10.61
CA ALA A 756 -53.88 40.35 -9.44
C ALA A 756 -54.59 39.19 -8.73
N ILE A 757 -53.88 38.10 -8.42
CA ILE A 757 -54.43 36.90 -7.76
C ILE A 757 -53.43 36.40 -6.72
N ALA A 758 -53.89 36.10 -5.51
CA ALA A 758 -53.09 35.45 -4.48
C ALA A 758 -53.26 33.92 -4.58
N ILE A 759 -52.15 33.17 -4.63
CA ILE A 759 -52.16 31.70 -4.69
C ILE A 759 -51.34 31.17 -3.50
N SER A 760 -51.96 30.29 -2.71
CA SER A 760 -51.29 29.51 -1.67
C SER A 760 -51.10 28.09 -2.20
N LEU A 761 -49.88 27.56 -2.13
CA LEU A 761 -49.53 26.22 -2.57
C LEU A 761 -49.37 25.31 -1.33
N PRO A 762 -50.32 24.40 -1.06
CA PRO A 762 -50.12 23.39 -0.03
C PRO A 762 -49.21 22.25 -0.52
N SER A 763 -48.56 21.61 0.45
CA SER A 763 -47.64 20.45 0.39
C SER A 763 -47.95 19.40 -0.66
#